data_AF-A0A9D1R6K8-F1
#
_entry.id   AF-A0A9D1R6K8-F1
#
_cell.length_a   1.000
_cell.length_b   1.000
_cell.length_c   1.000
_cell.angle_alpha   90.00
_cell.angle_beta   90.00
_cell.angle_gamma   90.00
#
_symmetry.space_group_name_H-M   'P 1'
#
loop_
_entity.id
_entity.type
_entity.pdbx_description
1 polymer ?
#
loop_
_entity_poly.entity_id
_entity_poly.type
_entity_poly.pdbx_seq_one_letter_code
_entity_poly.pdbx_strand_id
1 'polypeptide(L)'
;MKEESREESRENNSFCVVGIGASAGGLEALQDFFKELPENSGAAYVVIQHLSPDYKSIMDELLRKCTSMPVMVVEDGMEVLPDHVYLIPPKKEMTIRGNSLMLTDQGRVNHVNLAIDIFFKSLAEDCGKYAIGVVLSGAGSDGTQGSRYIKEYGGMVMVQEPSSATFNSMPVNAIQTGHADYVLEPAAMGAAIVSYMENLFHPELNKKEVQEDNELFRNILVSLKEKYGIDFSDYKEQTIRRRLERRVSIKQFRSLSDYYNFFKNSREERECLLKEFLIGVTGFFRDKDAFEYLRTHVFPDIEPQKGGYRIWSVACSTGEEAYTLAILLTDYMEKNHIDRDFKIFATDIDRDALNVASAAVYADSVASAVPAEYLQKYFTKIEGGYKVNSQIRKRIIFSVHDVLVDPPFSKLDLLVCRNLFIYLKPTVQQGLLQRFYYSLNPNGYLFMGNSESIGEMSDVFLSQSRKYKIYQKKEVPGSSALMGMRLSRDYGNFFVHNYRIREKNDERGLGIEKIVEQAFSMVMPLFVIVNEGDNIVYTGKDISRVLQIGQGVFTQNIFANLPHGLGIFVNGILRKLKSGEQEASAVCAAGFPKFPNQNVIISGYRLETAKAVFYLLTFEIKDLSDLESGVDDEERLLSGERITDLEEELRITRENLQATIEELETANEELQSTNEELVAANEELQSTNEELQSVNEELYTVNSEYQSKLDEMTHVNMDMDNLLNNVEVGALYLDDQFRIRKITPMIPRITHVMDVDVGRPISHLSLMDTYPNWKEDIQEVFRTRQPLDREISEPGGRFWLVRIRPYRTDYNAVEGIIMTFVEATELRMMKNSTFANAGLLYWQRENSQVLQWRYRTDIHLCTIYKTGGFDVEKEFTVSPEEFYESLQEDDRTHIISALKELRETDKKSCELTCRLKHTSEYGLKGWIYLQVYKLEQKEGGGTNALQGTVTSLEPAVPQEAAAQETVASQAPAVSKETKSAD
;
A
#
# COMPACT_ATOMS: atom_id res chain seq x y z
N MET A 1 23.06 2.23 -33.43
CA MET A 1 22.08 2.77 -34.38
C MET A 1 20.64 2.86 -33.87
N LYS A 2 19.89 1.78 -33.55
CA LYS A 2 18.49 1.92 -33.03
C LYS A 2 18.38 2.34 -31.55
N GLU A 3 19.41 2.13 -30.74
CA GLU A 3 19.48 2.61 -29.34
C GLU A 3 19.95 4.06 -29.25
N GLU A 4 20.97 4.46 -30.02
CA GLU A 4 21.43 5.86 -30.11
C GLU A 4 20.32 6.80 -30.62
N SER A 5 19.50 6.36 -31.59
CA SER A 5 18.38 7.17 -32.09
C SER A 5 17.24 7.35 -31.07
N ARG A 6 17.17 6.52 -30.02
CA ARG A 6 16.16 6.62 -28.94
C ARG A 6 16.65 7.49 -27.78
N GLU A 7 17.96 7.57 -27.55
CA GLU A 7 18.53 8.53 -26.61
C GLU A 7 18.47 9.96 -27.15
N GLU A 8 18.75 10.17 -28.44
CA GLU A 8 18.63 11.49 -29.09
C GLU A 8 17.19 12.03 -29.13
N SER A 9 16.16 11.18 -29.24
CA SER A 9 14.76 11.63 -29.19
C SER A 9 14.30 12.02 -27.77
N ARG A 10 14.93 11.48 -26.71
CA ARG A 10 14.57 11.76 -25.31
C ARG A 10 15.14 13.08 -24.79
N GLU A 11 16.22 13.58 -25.38
CA GLU A 11 16.81 14.88 -25.03
C GLU A 11 16.05 16.07 -25.64
N ASN A 12 15.10 15.83 -26.56
CA ASN A 12 14.38 16.87 -27.30
C ASN A 12 12.97 17.21 -26.77
N ASN A 13 12.56 16.69 -25.60
CA ASN A 13 11.27 17.08 -25.02
C ASN A 13 11.36 18.51 -24.47
N SER A 14 10.66 19.44 -25.15
CA SER A 14 10.69 20.87 -24.85
C SER A 14 9.72 21.29 -23.75
N PHE A 15 8.86 20.37 -23.27
CA PHE A 15 7.85 20.61 -22.24
C PHE A 15 7.57 19.35 -21.41
N CYS A 16 6.90 19.53 -20.26
CA CYS A 16 6.48 18.43 -19.38
C CYS A 16 5.08 17.93 -19.73
N VAL A 17 4.84 16.63 -19.55
CA VAL A 17 3.52 16.01 -19.68
C VAL A 17 3.05 15.55 -18.31
N VAL A 18 1.90 16.08 -17.87
CA VAL A 18 1.28 15.84 -16.58
C VAL A 18 0.13 14.86 -16.75
N GLY A 19 0.32 13.60 -16.33
CA GLY A 19 -0.74 12.61 -16.22
C GLY A 19 -1.49 12.79 -14.91
N ILE A 20 -2.80 13.08 -14.97
CA ILE A 20 -3.66 13.27 -13.80
C ILE A 20 -4.62 12.09 -13.69
N GLY A 21 -4.46 11.28 -12.64
CA GLY A 21 -5.34 10.16 -12.31
C GLY A 21 -6.40 10.56 -11.29
N ALA A 22 -7.67 10.33 -11.61
CA ALA A 22 -8.80 10.61 -10.73
C ALA A 22 -9.88 9.53 -10.85
N SER A 23 -10.68 9.33 -9.81
CA SER A 23 -11.79 8.34 -9.84
C SER A 23 -13.01 8.91 -9.10
N ALA A 24 -13.61 8.17 -8.15
CA ALA A 24 -14.71 8.62 -7.31
C ALA A 24 -14.37 9.96 -6.60
N GLY A 25 -15.25 10.95 -6.73
CA GLY A 25 -15.02 12.30 -6.19
C GLY A 25 -13.91 13.10 -6.89
N GLY A 26 -13.34 12.59 -7.99
CA GLY A 26 -12.24 13.22 -8.71
C GLY A 26 -12.58 14.55 -9.41
N LEU A 27 -13.86 14.80 -9.70
CA LEU A 27 -14.30 16.00 -10.41
C LEU A 27 -14.03 17.29 -9.60
N GLU A 28 -14.35 17.31 -8.30
CA GLU A 28 -14.14 18.47 -7.44
C GLU A 28 -12.64 18.80 -7.33
N ALA A 29 -11.81 17.76 -7.14
CA ALA A 29 -10.36 17.90 -7.12
C ALA A 29 -9.80 18.43 -8.44
N LEU A 30 -10.30 17.96 -9.59
CA LEU A 30 -9.91 18.47 -10.90
C LEU A 30 -10.31 19.93 -11.09
N GLN A 31 -11.51 20.33 -10.66
CA GLN A 31 -11.96 21.71 -10.75
C GLN A 31 -11.06 22.63 -9.93
N ASP A 32 -10.73 22.26 -8.70
CA ASP A 32 -9.87 23.07 -7.83
C ASP A 32 -8.42 23.11 -8.32
N PHE A 33 -7.93 22.02 -8.92
CA PHE A 33 -6.64 21.98 -9.59
C PHE A 33 -6.57 22.96 -10.77
N PHE A 34 -7.54 22.90 -11.69
CA PHE A 34 -7.51 23.71 -12.92
C PHE A 34 -7.86 25.19 -12.71
N LYS A 35 -8.65 25.54 -11.69
CA LYS A 35 -8.99 26.96 -11.36
C LYS A 35 -7.76 27.79 -11.02
N GLU A 36 -6.80 27.21 -10.32
CA GLU A 36 -5.58 27.90 -9.84
C GLU A 36 -4.37 27.67 -10.75
N LEU A 37 -4.55 26.92 -11.85
CA LEU A 37 -3.49 26.60 -12.78
C LEU A 37 -3.29 27.75 -13.80
N PRO A 38 -2.06 28.28 -13.97
CA PRO A 38 -1.79 29.30 -14.98
C PRO A 38 -2.05 28.80 -16.40
N GLU A 39 -2.68 29.64 -17.23
CA GLU A 39 -3.08 29.30 -18.61
C GLU A 39 -1.90 28.99 -19.55
N ASN A 40 -0.73 29.57 -19.27
CA ASN A 40 0.52 29.38 -20.02
C ASN A 40 1.55 28.68 -19.13
N SER A 41 1.19 27.53 -18.55
CA SER A 41 2.08 26.78 -17.65
C SER A 41 3.26 26.15 -18.40
N GLY A 42 3.16 26.03 -19.72
CA GLY A 42 4.14 25.38 -20.59
C GLY A 42 4.10 23.85 -20.49
N ALA A 43 3.05 23.26 -19.91
CA ALA A 43 2.90 21.81 -19.74
C ALA A 43 1.65 21.30 -20.44
N ALA A 44 1.66 20.02 -20.84
CA ALA A 44 0.45 19.34 -21.32
C ALA A 44 -0.20 18.56 -20.18
N TYR A 45 -1.53 18.57 -20.09
CA TYR A 45 -2.28 17.89 -19.03
C TYR A 45 -3.14 16.78 -19.61
N VAL A 46 -2.92 15.55 -19.17
CA VAL A 46 -3.66 14.38 -19.64
C VAL A 46 -4.45 13.80 -18.47
N VAL A 47 -5.77 13.97 -18.49
CA VAL A 47 -6.67 13.53 -17.43
C VAL A 47 -7.18 12.13 -17.75
N ILE A 48 -6.93 11.22 -16.80
CA ILE A 48 -7.40 9.84 -16.83
C ILE A 48 -8.34 9.66 -15.67
N GLN A 49 -9.60 9.48 -16.04
CA GLN A 49 -10.66 9.20 -15.10
C GLN A 49 -11.26 7.84 -15.37
N HIS A 50 -11.52 7.09 -14.31
CA HIS A 50 -12.36 5.90 -14.39
C HIS A 50 -13.82 6.34 -14.60
N LEU A 51 -14.21 6.56 -15.85
CA LEU A 51 -15.57 6.91 -16.24
C LEU A 51 -16.42 5.64 -16.26
N SER A 52 -17.61 5.69 -15.63
CA SER A 52 -18.63 4.66 -15.88
C SER A 52 -18.97 4.67 -17.37
N PRO A 53 -18.99 3.51 -18.06
CA PRO A 53 -19.18 3.44 -19.51
C PRO A 53 -20.52 4.02 -20.01
N ASP A 54 -21.48 4.24 -19.10
CA ASP A 54 -22.86 4.62 -19.41
C ASP A 54 -23.17 6.10 -19.15
N TYR A 55 -22.19 6.89 -18.69
CA TYR A 55 -22.37 8.33 -18.48
C TYR A 55 -21.81 9.10 -19.68
N LYS A 56 -22.66 9.89 -20.36
CA LYS A 56 -22.16 10.95 -21.25
C LYS A 56 -21.35 11.92 -20.39
N SER A 57 -20.03 11.85 -20.53
CA SER A 57 -19.12 12.68 -19.75
C SER A 57 -19.41 14.16 -20.02
N ILE A 58 -19.93 14.88 -19.03
CA ILE A 58 -20.07 16.36 -19.04
C ILE A 58 -18.72 17.00 -18.61
N MET A 59 -17.65 16.19 -18.52
CA MET A 59 -16.36 16.62 -18.01
C MET A 59 -15.69 17.67 -18.90
N ASP A 60 -15.86 17.53 -20.22
CA ASP A 60 -15.38 18.51 -21.18
C ASP A 60 -16.05 19.89 -20.96
N GLU A 61 -17.36 19.92 -20.78
CA GLU A 61 -18.11 21.16 -20.49
C GLU A 61 -17.78 21.74 -19.12
N LEU A 62 -17.52 20.91 -18.11
CA LEU A 62 -17.21 21.35 -16.75
C LEU A 62 -15.79 21.90 -16.63
N LEU A 63 -14.80 21.24 -17.24
CA LEU A 63 -13.41 21.72 -17.22
C LEU A 63 -13.23 22.98 -18.05
N ARG A 64 -13.95 23.13 -19.18
CA ARG A 64 -13.97 24.37 -19.97
C ARG A 64 -14.47 25.59 -19.20
N LYS A 65 -15.18 25.40 -18.08
CA LYS A 65 -15.58 26.50 -17.18
C LYS A 65 -14.52 26.86 -16.15
N CYS A 66 -13.53 25.98 -15.94
CA CYS A 66 -12.49 26.13 -14.93
C CYS A 66 -11.13 26.55 -15.50
N THR A 67 -10.88 26.31 -16.79
CA THR A 67 -9.65 26.73 -17.48
C THR A 67 -9.94 27.30 -18.87
N SER A 68 -9.10 28.22 -19.33
CA SER A 68 -9.11 28.72 -20.71
C SER A 68 -8.31 27.85 -21.67
N MET A 69 -7.51 26.89 -21.16
CA MET A 69 -6.75 25.95 -21.99
C MET A 69 -7.69 25.13 -22.88
N PRO A 70 -7.31 24.80 -24.13
CA PRO A 70 -8.11 23.94 -24.98
C PRO A 70 -8.30 22.55 -24.35
N VAL A 71 -9.56 22.18 -24.07
CA VAL A 71 -9.95 20.86 -23.56
C VAL A 71 -10.41 19.98 -24.72
N MET A 72 -9.69 18.89 -24.97
CA MET A 72 -9.88 17.98 -26.11
C MET A 72 -10.09 16.54 -25.64
N VAL A 73 -11.08 15.86 -26.22
CA VAL A 73 -11.21 14.40 -26.07
C VAL A 73 -10.23 13.76 -27.03
N VAL A 74 -9.44 12.80 -26.53
CA VAL A 74 -8.34 12.20 -27.27
C VAL A 74 -8.87 11.34 -28.43
N GLU A 75 -8.23 11.48 -29.59
CA GLU A 75 -8.37 10.58 -30.75
C GLU A 75 -7.10 9.75 -30.90
N ASP A 76 -7.19 8.58 -31.55
CA ASP A 76 -6.03 7.69 -31.70
C ASP A 76 -4.93 8.35 -32.54
N GLY A 77 -3.70 8.35 -32.00
CA GLY A 77 -2.54 8.99 -32.62
C GLY A 77 -2.49 10.52 -32.44
N MET A 78 -3.29 11.11 -31.55
CA MET A 78 -3.32 12.55 -31.33
C MET A 78 -2.00 13.07 -30.72
N GLU A 79 -1.40 14.08 -31.35
CA GLU A 79 -0.17 14.70 -30.87
C GLU A 79 -0.39 15.55 -29.60
N VAL A 80 0.54 15.45 -28.65
CA VAL A 80 0.50 16.20 -27.40
C VAL A 80 1.18 17.56 -27.57
N LEU A 81 0.47 18.63 -27.21
CA LEU A 81 0.91 20.02 -27.28
C LEU A 81 0.92 20.65 -25.87
N PRO A 82 1.83 21.58 -25.58
CA PRO A 82 1.85 22.32 -24.31
C PRO A 82 0.61 23.21 -24.18
N ASP A 83 0.21 23.53 -22.95
CA ASP A 83 -0.94 24.37 -22.60
C ASP A 83 -2.29 23.80 -23.09
N HIS A 84 -2.40 22.48 -23.20
CA HIS A 84 -3.61 21.76 -23.60
C HIS A 84 -4.03 20.74 -22.53
N VAL A 85 -5.34 20.49 -22.44
CA VAL A 85 -5.95 19.47 -21.57
C VAL A 85 -6.56 18.36 -22.43
N TYR A 86 -6.12 17.13 -22.22
CA TYR A 86 -6.52 15.94 -22.94
C TYR A 86 -7.35 15.02 -22.03
N LEU A 87 -8.51 14.59 -22.51
CA LEU A 87 -9.43 13.72 -21.78
C LEU A 87 -9.50 12.34 -22.43
N ILE A 88 -9.32 11.29 -21.62
CA ILE A 88 -9.51 9.91 -22.08
C ILE A 88 -10.97 9.67 -22.52
N PRO A 89 -11.22 9.09 -23.70
CA PRO A 89 -12.57 8.69 -24.10
C PRO A 89 -13.08 7.48 -23.30
N PRO A 90 -14.41 7.31 -23.16
CA PRO A 90 -14.99 6.17 -22.44
C PRO A 90 -14.67 4.84 -23.14
N LYS A 91 -14.59 3.74 -22.35
CA LYS A 91 -14.32 2.37 -22.82
C LYS A 91 -12.98 2.17 -23.54
N LYS A 92 -12.05 3.12 -23.45
CA LYS A 92 -10.71 3.02 -24.03
C LYS A 92 -9.63 2.91 -22.96
N GLU A 93 -8.53 2.29 -23.32
CA GLU A 93 -7.24 2.43 -22.65
C GLU A 93 -6.41 3.45 -23.43
N MET A 94 -5.56 4.19 -22.73
CA MET A 94 -4.72 5.22 -23.33
C MET A 94 -3.27 5.04 -22.91
N THR A 95 -2.36 5.15 -23.87
CA THR A 95 -0.91 5.16 -23.66
C THR A 95 -0.29 6.32 -24.44
N ILE A 96 0.94 6.70 -24.11
CA ILE A 96 1.70 7.71 -24.86
C ILE A 96 2.93 7.08 -25.49
N ARG A 97 3.22 7.44 -26.75
CA ARG A 97 4.41 6.99 -27.47
C ARG A 97 4.86 8.03 -28.49
N GLY A 98 6.11 8.46 -28.39
CA GLY A 98 6.67 9.47 -29.29
C GLY A 98 5.88 10.78 -29.26
N ASN A 99 5.48 11.22 -28.06
CA ASN A 99 4.65 12.42 -27.85
C ASN A 99 3.25 12.38 -28.52
N SER A 100 2.76 11.18 -28.85
CA SER A 100 1.40 10.95 -29.37
C SER A 100 0.60 10.03 -28.45
N LEU A 101 -0.68 10.34 -28.22
CA LEU A 101 -1.60 9.56 -27.42
C LEU A 101 -2.22 8.45 -28.29
N MET A 102 -2.03 7.21 -27.86
CA MET A 102 -2.51 6.00 -28.55
C MET A 102 -3.67 5.41 -27.77
N LEU A 103 -4.75 5.07 -28.47
CA LEU A 103 -5.95 4.49 -27.88
C LEU A 103 -6.10 3.03 -28.27
N THR A 104 -6.39 2.19 -27.28
CA THR A 104 -6.75 0.79 -27.51
C THR A 104 -8.12 0.51 -26.91
N ASP A 105 -8.87 -0.40 -27.52
CA ASP A 105 -10.13 -0.87 -26.94
C ASP A 105 -9.84 -1.64 -25.64
N GLN A 106 -10.66 -1.39 -24.61
CA GLN A 106 -10.60 -2.16 -23.37
C GLN A 106 -10.88 -3.64 -23.69
N GLY A 107 -9.90 -4.51 -23.41
CA GLY A 107 -10.05 -5.96 -23.63
C GLY A 107 -11.16 -6.55 -22.75
N ARG A 108 -11.92 -7.52 -23.30
CA ARG A 108 -13.03 -8.24 -22.64
C ARG A 108 -12.63 -9.13 -21.44
N VAL A 109 -11.51 -8.88 -20.78
CA VAL A 109 -10.98 -9.73 -19.71
C VAL A 109 -11.36 -9.13 -18.36
N ASN A 110 -11.90 -9.97 -17.45
CA ASN A 110 -12.29 -9.68 -16.06
C ASN A 110 -11.13 -9.19 -15.14
N HIS A 111 -10.31 -8.26 -15.60
CA HIS A 111 -9.28 -7.60 -14.81
C HIS A 111 -9.78 -6.25 -14.30
N VAL A 112 -9.38 -5.92 -13.06
CA VAL A 112 -9.56 -4.59 -12.48
C VAL A 112 -8.97 -3.57 -13.47
N ASN A 113 -9.79 -2.64 -13.95
CA ASN A 113 -9.34 -1.60 -14.87
C ASN A 113 -8.37 -0.66 -14.13
N LEU A 114 -7.10 -0.64 -14.55
CA LEU A 114 -6.03 0.18 -13.97
C LEU A 114 -5.51 1.19 -15.00
N ALA A 115 -6.42 1.97 -15.58
CA ALA A 115 -6.12 2.90 -16.66
C ALA A 115 -5.07 3.95 -16.26
N ILE A 116 -5.07 4.39 -14.99
CA ILE A 116 -4.10 5.36 -14.49
C ILE A 116 -2.71 4.73 -14.45
N ASP A 117 -2.57 3.51 -13.90
CA ASP A 117 -1.29 2.80 -13.84
C ASP A 117 -0.72 2.52 -15.24
N ILE A 118 -1.56 2.09 -16.19
CA ILE A 118 -1.15 1.80 -17.57
C ILE A 118 -0.58 3.05 -18.24
N PHE A 119 -1.30 4.17 -18.16
CA PHE A 119 -0.83 5.40 -18.77
C PHE A 119 0.42 5.94 -18.08
N PHE A 120 0.45 5.99 -16.75
CA PHE A 120 1.61 6.49 -15.99
C PHE A 120 2.87 5.70 -16.32
N LYS A 121 2.75 4.39 -16.54
CA LYS A 121 3.86 3.56 -17.02
C LYS A 121 4.34 4.01 -18.40
N SER A 122 3.44 4.15 -19.38
CA SER A 122 3.82 4.61 -20.73
C SER A 122 4.39 6.04 -20.73
N LEU A 123 3.84 6.91 -19.88
CA LEU A 123 4.29 8.28 -19.67
C LEU A 123 5.71 8.33 -19.12
N ALA A 124 6.02 7.48 -18.14
CA ALA A 124 7.37 7.35 -17.59
C ALA A 124 8.37 6.86 -18.65
N GLU A 125 7.99 5.87 -19.45
CA GLU A 125 8.84 5.28 -20.50
C GLU A 125 9.15 6.27 -21.65
N ASP A 126 8.17 7.10 -22.02
CA ASP A 126 8.27 8.07 -23.13
C ASP A 126 8.91 9.39 -22.70
N CYS A 127 8.39 10.01 -21.62
CA CYS A 127 8.79 11.37 -21.20
C CYS A 127 9.92 11.40 -20.16
N GLY A 128 10.24 10.26 -19.51
CA GLY A 128 11.37 10.18 -18.59
C GLY A 128 11.30 11.18 -17.42
N LYS A 129 12.30 12.06 -17.33
CA LYS A 129 12.36 13.13 -16.30
C LYS A 129 11.32 14.24 -16.49
N TYR A 130 10.70 14.33 -17.67
CA TYR A 130 9.67 15.31 -18.00
C TYR A 130 8.24 14.80 -17.72
N ALA A 131 8.10 13.56 -17.24
CA ALA A 131 6.83 13.01 -16.78
C ALA A 131 6.46 13.54 -15.39
N ILE A 132 5.21 13.96 -15.22
CA ILE A 132 4.64 14.31 -13.91
C ILE A 132 3.37 13.48 -13.72
N GLY A 133 3.30 12.72 -12.63
CA GLY A 133 2.10 11.96 -12.24
C GLY A 133 1.39 12.66 -11.10
N VAL A 134 0.09 12.91 -11.24
CA VAL A 134 -0.76 13.51 -10.21
C VAL A 134 -1.86 12.52 -9.84
N VAL A 135 -1.93 12.11 -8.58
CA VAL A 135 -2.99 11.23 -8.07
C VAL A 135 -3.96 12.05 -7.21
N LEU A 136 -5.19 12.19 -7.67
CA LEU A 136 -6.26 12.94 -7.01
C LEU A 136 -7.23 12.00 -6.27
N SER A 137 -8.36 12.55 -5.79
CA SER A 137 -9.43 11.79 -5.12
C SER A 137 -9.91 10.60 -5.95
N GLY A 138 -10.10 9.47 -5.27
CA GLY A 138 -10.57 8.23 -5.88
C GLY A 138 -10.67 7.04 -4.94
N ALA A 139 -11.42 6.04 -5.39
CA ALA A 139 -11.52 4.75 -4.75
C ALA A 139 -10.49 3.76 -5.33
N GLY A 140 -9.92 2.89 -4.49
CA GLY A 140 -9.04 1.80 -4.92
C GLY A 140 -7.56 2.17 -4.91
N SER A 141 -6.79 1.53 -5.79
CA SER A 141 -5.32 1.63 -5.83
C SER A 141 -4.76 2.02 -7.20
N ASP A 142 -5.60 2.42 -8.16
CA ASP A 142 -5.18 2.80 -9.51
C ASP A 142 -4.34 4.09 -9.46
N GLY A 143 -3.15 4.07 -10.06
CA GLY A 143 -2.13 5.13 -9.96
C GLY A 143 -1.00 4.83 -8.95
N THR A 144 -1.13 3.78 -8.14
CA THR A 144 -0.09 3.37 -7.17
C THR A 144 1.15 2.80 -7.85
N GLN A 145 0.97 1.89 -8.83
CA GLN A 145 2.09 1.30 -9.57
C GLN A 145 2.63 2.27 -10.62
N GLY A 146 1.74 3.03 -11.25
CA GLY A 146 2.08 4.10 -12.19
C GLY A 146 3.02 5.13 -11.56
N SER A 147 2.72 5.57 -10.33
CA SER A 147 3.56 6.51 -9.58
C SER A 147 4.97 5.96 -9.35
N ARG A 148 5.11 4.65 -9.10
CA ARG A 148 6.42 3.98 -9.00
C ARG A 148 7.22 4.10 -10.30
N TYR A 149 6.58 3.82 -11.44
CA TYR A 149 7.25 3.93 -12.75
C TYR A 149 7.69 5.36 -13.05
N ILE A 150 6.85 6.36 -12.80
CA ILE A 150 7.22 7.78 -12.99
C ILE A 150 8.48 8.12 -12.18
N LYS A 151 8.56 7.67 -10.92
CA LYS A 151 9.76 7.86 -10.09
C LYS A 151 10.99 7.13 -10.60
N GLU A 152 10.82 5.90 -11.09
CA GLU A 152 11.90 5.07 -11.63
C GLU A 152 12.63 5.81 -12.76
N TYR A 153 11.86 6.36 -13.71
CA TYR A 153 12.37 7.11 -14.85
C TYR A 153 12.78 8.55 -14.53
N GLY A 154 12.57 8.99 -13.29
CA GLY A 154 13.05 10.27 -12.77
C GLY A 154 12.06 11.42 -12.88
N GLY A 155 10.81 11.16 -13.28
CA GLY A 155 9.70 12.12 -13.26
C GLY A 155 9.14 12.36 -11.86
N MET A 156 8.28 13.36 -11.71
CA MET A 156 7.73 13.84 -10.43
C MET A 156 6.37 13.23 -10.11
N VAL A 157 6.08 12.94 -8.85
CA VAL A 157 4.78 12.44 -8.38
C VAL A 157 4.19 13.39 -7.35
N MET A 158 2.98 13.86 -7.59
CA MET A 158 2.16 14.63 -6.64
C MET A 158 0.94 13.82 -6.25
N VAL A 159 0.57 13.87 -4.98
CA VAL A 159 -0.62 13.19 -4.47
C VAL A 159 -1.48 14.18 -3.71
N GLN A 160 -2.79 14.09 -3.88
CA GLN A 160 -3.73 14.91 -3.12
C GLN A 160 -3.65 14.61 -1.63
N GLU A 161 -3.65 15.67 -0.81
CA GLU A 161 -3.74 15.56 0.65
C GLU A 161 -4.99 14.73 1.04
N PRO A 162 -4.86 13.57 1.71
CA PRO A 162 -5.97 12.66 1.98
C PRO A 162 -7.16 13.28 2.72
N SER A 163 -6.93 14.30 3.55
CA SER A 163 -7.99 15.01 4.27
C SER A 163 -8.84 15.91 3.37
N SER A 164 -8.30 16.35 2.22
CA SER A 164 -9.00 17.15 1.21
C SER A 164 -9.73 16.30 0.16
N ALA A 165 -9.52 14.99 0.16
CA ALA A 165 -10.07 14.08 -0.84
C ALA A 165 -11.43 13.52 -0.40
N THR A 166 -12.45 13.68 -1.26
CA THR A 166 -13.78 13.09 -1.07
C THR A 166 -13.70 11.57 -0.91
N PHE A 167 -12.82 10.92 -1.68
CA PHE A 167 -12.41 9.53 -1.50
C PHE A 167 -10.90 9.46 -1.38
N ASN A 168 -10.43 9.08 -0.19
CA ASN A 168 -9.01 9.17 0.16
C ASN A 168 -8.21 7.88 -0.05
N SER A 169 -8.86 6.75 -0.35
CA SER A 169 -8.18 5.45 -0.46
C SER A 169 -7.08 5.44 -1.54
N MET A 170 -7.33 6.03 -2.71
CA MET A 170 -6.37 6.09 -3.81
C MET A 170 -5.16 7.00 -3.47
N PRO A 171 -5.37 8.24 -2.97
CA PRO A 171 -4.27 9.05 -2.40
C PRO A 171 -3.47 8.36 -1.30
N VAL A 172 -4.13 7.70 -0.35
CA VAL A 172 -3.46 6.99 0.76
C VAL A 172 -2.57 5.87 0.23
N ASN A 173 -3.07 5.07 -0.71
CA ASN A 173 -2.29 4.00 -1.35
C ASN A 173 -1.05 4.56 -2.09
N ALA A 174 -1.22 5.65 -2.85
CA ALA A 174 -0.11 6.30 -3.53
C ALA A 174 0.94 6.86 -2.56
N ILE A 175 0.53 7.48 -1.44
CA ILE A 175 1.45 7.98 -0.39
C ILE A 175 2.20 6.83 0.29
N GLN A 176 1.51 5.73 0.61
CA GLN A 176 2.10 4.57 1.27
C GLN A 176 3.23 3.90 0.46
N THR A 177 3.29 4.15 -0.85
CA THR A 177 4.43 3.70 -1.67
C THR A 177 5.75 4.36 -1.29
N GLY A 178 5.72 5.49 -0.57
CA GLY A 178 6.91 6.28 -0.24
C GLY A 178 7.49 7.07 -1.42
N HIS A 179 6.73 7.18 -2.52
CA HIS A 179 7.19 7.77 -3.78
C HIS A 179 6.57 9.13 -4.11
N ALA A 180 5.61 9.61 -3.33
CA ALA A 180 5.06 10.95 -3.47
C ALA A 180 6.11 12.02 -3.15
N ASP A 181 6.41 12.90 -4.10
CA ASP A 181 7.31 14.04 -3.88
C ASP A 181 6.59 15.18 -3.14
N TYR A 182 5.30 15.36 -3.46
CA TYR A 182 4.42 16.34 -2.85
C TYR A 182 3.12 15.68 -2.41
N VAL A 183 2.67 16.06 -1.21
CA VAL A 183 1.31 15.82 -0.73
C VAL A 183 0.71 17.20 -0.49
N LEU A 184 -0.27 17.58 -1.32
CA LEU A 184 -0.79 18.95 -1.39
C LEU A 184 -2.30 18.94 -1.64
N GLU A 185 -2.98 20.03 -1.28
CA GLU A 185 -4.34 20.27 -1.76
C GLU A 185 -4.32 20.57 -3.28
N PRO A 186 -5.38 20.21 -4.04
CA PRO A 186 -5.39 20.37 -5.51
C PRO A 186 -5.07 21.78 -5.99
N ALA A 187 -5.58 22.80 -5.27
CA ALA A 187 -5.34 24.22 -5.56
C ALA A 187 -3.84 24.62 -5.49
N ALA A 188 -3.05 23.96 -4.65
CA ALA A 188 -1.62 24.27 -4.48
C ALA A 188 -0.72 23.55 -5.50
N MET A 189 -1.23 22.52 -6.19
CA MET A 189 -0.42 21.68 -7.07
C MET A 189 0.05 22.42 -8.32
N GLY A 190 -0.79 23.29 -8.91
CA GLY A 190 -0.46 24.02 -10.13
C GLY A 190 0.80 24.87 -9.99
N ALA A 191 0.90 25.64 -8.90
CA ALA A 191 2.09 26.45 -8.60
C ALA A 191 3.36 25.59 -8.39
N ALA A 192 3.21 24.43 -7.75
CA ALA A 192 4.32 23.50 -7.55
C ALA A 192 4.82 22.89 -8.87
N ILE A 193 3.92 22.57 -9.81
CA ILE A 193 4.28 22.08 -11.15
C ILE A 193 5.08 23.12 -11.92
N VAL A 194 4.61 24.38 -11.96
CA VAL A 194 5.30 25.47 -12.66
C VAL A 194 6.68 25.70 -12.06
N SER A 195 6.77 25.75 -10.73
CA SER A 195 8.06 25.91 -10.04
C SER A 195 9.04 24.76 -10.31
N TYR A 196 8.55 23.53 -10.40
CA TYR A 196 9.38 22.37 -10.77
C TYR A 196 9.91 22.50 -12.20
N MET A 197 9.07 22.92 -13.15
CA MET A 197 9.43 23.08 -14.55
C MET A 197 10.45 24.20 -14.78
N GLU A 198 10.30 25.35 -14.10
CA GLU A 198 11.28 26.44 -14.17
C GLU A 198 12.69 25.96 -13.83
N ASN A 199 12.83 25.15 -12.78
CA ASN A 199 14.11 24.55 -12.38
C ASN A 199 14.60 23.48 -13.37
N LEU A 200 13.69 22.74 -14.01
CA LEU A 200 14.03 21.65 -14.94
C LEU A 200 14.54 22.17 -16.30
N PHE A 201 13.91 23.22 -16.86
CA PHE A 201 14.22 23.75 -18.20
C PHE A 201 15.24 24.89 -18.20
N HIS A 202 15.48 25.56 -17.08
CA HIS A 202 16.46 26.65 -16.97
C HIS A 202 17.59 26.37 -15.95
N PRO A 203 18.40 25.32 -16.15
CA PRO A 203 19.54 25.04 -15.26
C PRO A 203 20.67 26.09 -15.39
N GLU A 204 20.66 26.92 -16.44
CA GLU A 204 21.76 27.84 -16.78
C GLU A 204 21.91 29.08 -15.89
N LEU A 205 20.93 29.40 -15.04
CA LEU A 205 21.06 30.49 -14.06
C LEU A 205 22.07 30.18 -12.93
N ASN A 206 22.59 28.94 -12.85
CA ASN A 206 23.48 28.45 -11.78
C ASN A 206 24.92 28.09 -12.21
N LYS A 207 25.42 28.58 -13.36
CA LYS A 207 26.77 28.18 -13.86
C LYS A 207 27.99 28.74 -13.09
N LYS A 208 27.82 29.57 -12.04
CA LYS A 208 28.96 30.18 -11.30
C LYS A 208 29.49 29.36 -10.11
N GLU A 209 28.84 28.28 -9.66
CA GLU A 209 29.16 27.57 -8.39
C GLU A 209 29.75 26.14 -8.55
N VAL A 210 30.14 25.70 -9.75
CA VAL A 210 30.46 24.28 -10.07
C VAL A 210 31.53 23.63 -9.15
N GLN A 211 32.50 24.40 -8.65
CA GLN A 211 33.54 23.86 -7.74
C GLN A 211 33.08 23.73 -6.29
N GLU A 212 32.33 24.70 -5.79
CA GLU A 212 31.77 24.71 -4.43
C GLU A 212 30.68 23.63 -4.30
N ASP A 213 29.88 23.44 -5.36
CA ASP A 213 28.90 22.37 -5.47
C ASP A 213 29.51 20.97 -5.38
N ASN A 214 30.73 20.77 -5.88
CA ASN A 214 31.41 19.47 -5.80
C ASN A 214 31.87 19.13 -4.38
N GLU A 215 32.32 20.12 -3.61
CA GLU A 215 32.68 19.92 -2.21
C GLU A 215 31.44 19.67 -1.35
N LEU A 216 30.39 20.47 -1.54
CA LEU A 216 29.11 20.30 -0.86
C LEU A 216 28.47 18.94 -1.16
N PHE A 217 28.50 18.51 -2.42
CA PHE A 217 28.06 17.18 -2.83
C PHE A 217 28.78 16.07 -2.05
N ARG A 218 30.12 16.11 -2.00
CA ARG A 218 30.91 15.13 -1.23
C ARG A 218 30.58 15.19 0.27
N ASN A 219 30.41 16.38 0.83
CA ASN A 219 30.08 16.56 2.24
C ASN A 219 28.71 15.95 2.58
N ILE A 220 27.72 16.03 1.68
CA ILE A 220 26.43 15.35 1.82
C ILE A 220 26.64 13.83 1.87
N LEU A 221 27.41 13.26 0.93
CA LEU A 221 27.66 11.81 0.90
C LEU A 221 28.40 11.31 2.15
N VAL A 222 29.41 12.05 2.61
CA VAL A 222 30.15 11.73 3.86
C VAL A 222 29.20 11.77 5.05
N SER A 223 28.35 12.79 5.15
CA SER A 223 27.36 12.90 6.24
C SER A 223 26.38 11.73 6.27
N LEU A 224 25.90 11.27 5.10
CA LEU A 224 25.05 10.09 4.99
C LEU A 224 25.80 8.82 5.39
N LYS A 225 27.04 8.64 4.92
CA LYS A 225 27.89 7.49 5.26
C LYS A 225 28.17 7.40 6.76
N GLU A 226 28.57 8.50 7.40
CA GLU A 226 28.84 8.52 8.85
C GLU A 226 27.61 8.20 9.68
N LYS A 227 26.43 8.64 9.24
CA LYS A 227 25.19 8.49 10.01
C LYS A 227 24.47 7.17 9.79
N TYR A 228 24.45 6.68 8.55
CA TYR A 228 23.66 5.51 8.12
C TYR A 228 24.51 4.32 7.68
N GLY A 229 25.82 4.48 7.53
CA GLY A 229 26.75 3.39 7.19
C GLY A 229 26.80 3.02 5.71
N ILE A 230 26.00 3.66 4.85
CA ILE A 230 25.91 3.36 3.41
C ILE A 230 26.86 4.28 2.64
N ASP A 231 27.76 3.69 1.84
CA ASP A 231 28.70 4.44 1.01
C ASP A 231 28.21 4.61 -0.43
N PHE A 232 27.71 5.80 -0.75
CA PHE A 232 27.30 6.15 -2.11
C PHE A 232 28.47 6.49 -3.05
N SER A 233 29.72 6.46 -2.57
CA SER A 233 30.91 6.71 -3.40
C SER A 233 31.13 5.62 -4.46
N ASP A 234 30.62 4.41 -4.21
CA ASP A 234 30.68 3.26 -5.12
C ASP A 234 29.57 3.28 -6.20
N TYR A 235 28.62 4.20 -6.07
CA TYR A 235 27.54 4.42 -7.01
C TYR A 235 27.97 5.38 -8.12
N LYS A 236 27.29 5.31 -9.27
CA LYS A 236 27.52 6.24 -10.39
C LYS A 236 27.18 7.66 -9.94
N GLU A 237 28.18 8.53 -9.97
CA GLU A 237 28.06 9.91 -9.48
C GLU A 237 26.94 10.68 -10.17
N GLN A 238 26.83 10.56 -11.50
CA GLN A 238 25.76 11.21 -12.28
C GLN A 238 24.37 10.80 -11.81
N THR A 239 24.16 9.54 -11.43
CA THR A 239 22.87 9.04 -10.95
C THR A 239 22.52 9.67 -9.59
N ILE A 240 23.47 9.66 -8.65
CA ILE A 240 23.27 10.22 -7.31
C ILE A 240 23.11 11.75 -7.38
N ARG A 241 23.92 12.42 -8.20
CA ARG A 241 23.83 13.87 -8.42
C ARG A 241 22.48 14.26 -8.99
N ARG A 242 21.98 13.56 -10.02
CA ARG A 242 20.65 13.81 -10.59
C ARG A 242 19.53 13.65 -9.55
N ARG A 243 19.63 12.65 -8.67
CA ARG A 243 18.66 12.42 -7.58
C ARG A 243 18.74 13.53 -6.52
N LEU A 244 19.94 14.01 -6.20
CA LEU A 244 20.14 15.15 -5.32
C LEU A 244 19.60 16.45 -5.92
N GLU A 245 19.96 16.78 -7.16
CA GLU A 245 19.48 17.97 -7.88
C GLU A 245 17.95 18.00 -7.95
N ARG A 246 17.35 16.85 -8.23
CA ARG A 246 15.90 16.68 -8.17
C ARG A 246 15.36 16.97 -6.77
N ARG A 247 15.96 16.43 -5.71
CA ARG A 247 15.52 16.66 -4.32
C ARG A 247 15.63 18.15 -3.93
N VAL A 248 16.71 18.81 -4.34
CA VAL A 248 16.93 20.26 -4.19
C VAL A 248 15.82 21.04 -4.90
N SER A 249 15.49 20.64 -6.13
CA SER A 249 14.43 21.26 -6.95
C SER A 249 13.05 21.08 -6.32
N ILE A 250 12.74 19.90 -5.78
CA ILE A 250 11.48 19.62 -5.08
C ILE A 250 11.34 20.51 -3.83
N LYS A 251 12.45 20.72 -3.11
CA LYS A 251 12.48 21.62 -1.95
C LYS A 251 12.62 23.10 -2.33
N GLN A 252 12.58 23.43 -3.63
CA GLN A 252 12.63 24.78 -4.16
C GLN A 252 13.88 25.59 -3.75
N PHE A 253 14.99 24.92 -3.44
CA PHE A 253 16.25 25.59 -3.17
C PHE A 253 16.95 25.96 -4.48
N ARG A 254 17.45 27.20 -4.56
CA ARG A 254 18.14 27.72 -5.75
C ARG A 254 19.64 27.43 -5.77
N SER A 255 20.27 27.17 -4.62
CA SER A 255 21.68 26.78 -4.51
C SER A 255 21.82 25.52 -3.64
N LEU A 256 22.80 24.68 -3.98
CA LEU A 256 23.15 23.52 -3.18
C LEU A 256 23.67 23.90 -1.79
N SER A 257 24.24 25.11 -1.65
CA SER A 257 24.70 25.67 -0.37
C SER A 257 23.55 25.86 0.62
N ASP A 258 22.46 26.45 0.16
CA ASP A 258 21.26 26.66 0.99
C ASP A 258 20.62 25.32 1.37
N TYR A 259 20.54 24.40 0.41
CA TYR A 259 20.06 23.06 0.66
C TYR A 259 20.94 22.32 1.69
N TYR A 260 22.27 22.43 1.59
CA TYR A 260 23.20 21.77 2.51
C TYR A 260 23.00 22.25 3.96
N ASN A 261 22.78 23.55 4.15
CA ASN A 261 22.49 24.13 5.47
C ASN A 261 21.17 23.61 6.05
N PHE A 262 20.13 23.47 5.22
CA PHE A 262 18.87 22.87 5.61
C PHE A 262 19.03 21.37 5.94
N PHE A 263 19.68 20.62 5.05
CA PHE A 263 19.99 19.19 5.19
C PHE A 263 20.73 18.87 6.48
N LYS A 264 21.69 19.72 6.89
CA LYS A 264 22.46 19.52 8.12
C LYS A 264 21.59 19.64 9.38
N ASN A 265 20.57 20.50 9.36
CA ASN A 265 19.74 20.82 10.51
C ASN A 265 18.44 19.99 10.58
N SER A 266 17.95 19.45 9.47
CA SER A 266 16.77 18.56 9.45
C SER A 266 17.16 17.08 9.52
N ARG A 267 16.55 16.34 10.44
CA ARG A 267 16.71 14.88 10.48
C ARG A 267 15.84 14.22 9.42
N GLU A 268 14.63 14.73 9.26
CA GLU A 268 13.61 14.26 8.33
C GLU A 268 14.12 14.35 6.88
N GLU A 269 14.78 15.46 6.52
CA GLU A 269 15.33 15.63 5.18
C GLU A 269 16.48 14.67 4.88
N ARG A 270 17.32 14.35 5.88
CA ARG A 270 18.38 13.34 5.73
C ARG A 270 17.81 11.96 5.44
N GLU A 271 16.78 11.57 6.18
CA GLU A 271 16.08 10.30 5.98
C GLU A 271 15.38 10.28 4.60
N CYS A 272 14.76 11.39 4.19
CA CYS A 272 14.15 11.50 2.87
C CYS A 272 15.17 11.45 1.72
N LEU A 273 16.30 12.15 1.84
CA LEU A 273 17.36 12.12 0.82
C LEU A 273 17.97 10.72 0.71
N LEU A 274 18.16 10.05 1.85
CA LEU A 274 18.61 8.66 1.86
C LEU A 274 17.63 7.77 1.07
N LYS A 275 16.32 7.88 1.32
CA LYS A 275 15.29 7.14 0.57
C LYS A 275 15.29 7.48 -0.92
N GLU A 276 15.52 8.75 -1.27
CA GLU A 276 15.62 9.19 -2.68
C GLU A 276 16.82 8.55 -3.40
N PHE A 277 17.89 8.19 -2.69
CA PHE A 277 19.02 7.45 -3.25
C PHE A 277 18.78 5.94 -3.32
N LEU A 278 17.92 5.39 -2.47
CA LEU A 278 17.66 3.94 -2.31
C LEU A 278 16.44 3.44 -3.08
N ILE A 279 16.02 4.10 -4.17
CA ILE A 279 14.76 3.77 -4.87
C ILE A 279 14.72 2.29 -5.28
N GLY A 280 13.95 1.51 -4.53
CA GLY A 280 13.62 0.12 -4.79
C GLY A 280 12.24 0.02 -5.42
N VAL A 281 12.13 0.26 -6.72
CA VAL A 281 10.90 -0.07 -7.45
C VAL A 281 10.93 -1.56 -7.77
N THR A 282 9.99 -2.29 -7.19
CA THR A 282 9.82 -3.73 -7.42
C THR A 282 8.34 -4.06 -7.62
N GLY A 283 8.07 -5.22 -8.20
CA GLY A 283 6.73 -5.68 -8.51
C GLY A 283 6.69 -7.19 -8.67
N PHE A 284 5.54 -7.78 -8.38
CA PHE A 284 5.32 -9.22 -8.54
C PHE A 284 5.45 -9.61 -10.02
N PHE A 285 6.17 -10.71 -10.28
CA PHE A 285 6.42 -11.20 -11.64
C PHE A 285 6.97 -10.14 -12.62
N ARG A 286 7.82 -9.22 -12.13
CA ARG A 286 8.50 -8.22 -12.97
C ARG A 286 9.29 -8.91 -14.08
N ASP A 287 8.96 -8.63 -15.34
CA ASP A 287 9.42 -9.38 -16.52
C ASP A 287 8.92 -10.85 -16.51
N LYS A 288 7.59 -11.03 -16.62
CA LYS A 288 6.90 -12.33 -16.57
C LYS A 288 7.60 -13.42 -17.41
N ASP A 289 8.00 -13.09 -18.64
CA ASP A 289 8.68 -14.02 -19.55
C ASP A 289 10.01 -14.55 -18.99
N ALA A 290 10.76 -13.74 -18.23
CA ALA A 290 12.03 -14.14 -17.64
C ALA A 290 11.84 -15.12 -16.49
N PHE A 291 10.82 -14.89 -15.66
CA PHE A 291 10.43 -15.82 -14.60
C PHE A 291 9.85 -17.12 -15.14
N GLU A 292 9.13 -17.07 -16.25
CA GLU A 292 8.65 -18.29 -16.93
C GLU A 292 9.81 -19.11 -17.51
N TYR A 293 10.84 -18.46 -18.06
CA TYR A 293 12.07 -19.14 -18.47
C TYR A 293 12.78 -19.81 -17.27
N LEU A 294 12.85 -19.11 -16.13
CA LEU A 294 13.40 -19.67 -14.89
C LEU A 294 12.65 -20.96 -14.49
N ARG A 295 11.30 -20.92 -14.53
CA ARG A 295 10.43 -22.04 -14.17
C ARG A 295 10.61 -23.26 -15.08
N THR A 296 10.78 -23.03 -16.38
CA THR A 296 10.77 -24.08 -17.42
C THR A 296 12.15 -24.62 -17.77
N HIS A 297 13.23 -23.84 -17.58
CA HIS A 297 14.58 -24.22 -18.01
C HIS A 297 15.59 -24.28 -16.86
N VAL A 298 15.43 -23.45 -15.82
CA VAL A 298 16.41 -23.37 -14.72
C VAL A 298 16.05 -24.29 -13.57
N PHE A 299 14.81 -24.23 -13.06
CA PHE A 299 14.39 -25.13 -11.98
C PHE A 299 14.51 -26.63 -12.30
N PRO A 300 14.29 -27.08 -13.55
CA PRO A 300 14.56 -28.47 -13.92
C PRO A 300 16.04 -28.88 -13.96
N ASP A 301 16.94 -27.94 -14.29
CA ASP A 301 18.38 -28.24 -14.39
C ASP A 301 19.08 -28.24 -13.03
N ILE A 302 18.52 -27.54 -12.04
CA ILE A 302 19.10 -27.50 -10.69
C ILE A 302 18.77 -28.79 -9.95
N GLU A 303 19.79 -29.62 -9.69
CA GLU A 303 19.66 -30.76 -8.80
C GLU A 303 19.64 -30.29 -7.32
N PRO A 304 18.58 -30.60 -6.54
CA PRO A 304 18.52 -30.21 -5.14
C PRO A 304 19.57 -30.98 -4.32
N GLN A 305 20.46 -30.24 -3.66
CA GLN A 305 21.41 -30.79 -2.70
C GLN A 305 20.66 -31.47 -1.52
N LYS A 306 21.37 -32.29 -0.73
CA LYS A 306 20.78 -32.99 0.44
C LYS A 306 20.01 -32.09 1.43
N GLY A 307 20.32 -30.79 1.46
CA GLY A 307 19.68 -29.78 2.31
C GLY A 307 18.59 -28.93 1.63
N GLY A 308 18.16 -29.27 0.41
CA GLY A 308 17.18 -28.50 -0.34
C GLY A 308 17.79 -27.39 -1.20
N TYR A 309 16.94 -26.63 -1.91
CA TYR A 309 17.38 -25.51 -2.74
C TYR A 309 17.76 -24.29 -1.88
N ARG A 310 18.88 -23.66 -2.21
CA ARG A 310 19.36 -22.42 -1.55
C ARG A 310 19.40 -21.29 -2.56
N ILE A 311 18.52 -20.32 -2.37
CA ILE A 311 18.35 -19.20 -3.29
C ILE A 311 18.68 -17.90 -2.56
N TRP A 312 19.33 -16.96 -3.24
CA TRP A 312 19.56 -15.61 -2.72
C TRP A 312 18.96 -14.57 -3.67
N SER A 313 17.96 -13.82 -3.19
CA SER A 313 17.45 -12.60 -3.84
C SER A 313 18.13 -11.39 -3.20
N VAL A 314 18.98 -10.72 -3.98
CA VAL A 314 19.76 -9.55 -3.60
C VAL A 314 18.99 -8.29 -3.99
N ALA A 315 18.95 -7.29 -3.11
CA ALA A 315 18.16 -6.07 -3.28
C ALA A 315 16.65 -6.37 -3.45
N CYS A 316 16.12 -7.17 -2.53
CA CYS A 316 14.75 -7.68 -2.61
C CYS A 316 13.66 -6.62 -2.40
N SER A 317 14.03 -5.41 -1.97
CA SER A 317 13.13 -4.28 -1.71
C SER A 317 11.93 -4.70 -0.84
N THR A 318 10.70 -4.38 -1.25
CA THR A 318 9.46 -4.73 -0.53
C THR A 318 9.05 -6.20 -0.67
N GLY A 319 9.92 -7.06 -1.20
CA GLY A 319 9.83 -8.52 -1.14
C GLY A 319 9.15 -9.20 -2.32
N GLU A 320 8.56 -8.46 -3.25
CA GLU A 320 7.79 -8.99 -4.38
C GLU A 320 8.59 -10.00 -5.22
N GLU A 321 9.88 -9.77 -5.45
CA GLU A 321 10.76 -10.71 -6.17
C GLU A 321 10.94 -12.02 -5.40
N ALA A 322 11.26 -11.93 -4.11
CA ALA A 322 11.47 -13.10 -3.26
C ALA A 322 10.20 -13.96 -3.14
N TYR A 323 9.03 -13.32 -3.04
CA TYR A 323 7.75 -14.02 -3.06
C TYR A 323 7.44 -14.65 -4.42
N THR A 324 7.74 -13.96 -5.52
CA THR A 324 7.58 -14.51 -6.88
C THR A 324 8.41 -15.80 -7.04
N LEU A 325 9.68 -15.78 -6.62
CA LEU A 325 10.55 -16.95 -6.64
C LEU A 325 10.00 -18.09 -5.77
N ALA A 326 9.52 -17.77 -4.57
CA ALA A 326 8.97 -18.77 -3.65
C ALA A 326 7.69 -19.42 -4.19
N ILE A 327 6.81 -18.64 -4.80
CA ILE A 327 5.57 -19.12 -5.42
C ILE A 327 5.91 -20.04 -6.59
N LEU A 328 6.74 -19.59 -7.53
CA LEU A 328 7.10 -20.36 -8.72
C LEU A 328 7.82 -21.66 -8.39
N LEU A 329 8.73 -21.64 -7.42
CA LEU A 329 9.44 -22.85 -7.00
C LEU A 329 8.50 -23.82 -6.27
N THR A 330 7.59 -23.32 -5.43
CA THR A 330 6.60 -24.16 -4.75
C THR A 330 5.68 -24.83 -5.77
N ASP A 331 5.14 -24.07 -6.73
CA ASP A 331 4.28 -24.60 -7.80
C ASP A 331 5.03 -25.64 -8.66
N TYR A 332 6.29 -25.37 -9.02
CA TYR A 332 7.15 -26.31 -9.74
C TYR A 332 7.37 -27.61 -8.95
N MET A 333 7.69 -27.52 -7.66
CA MET A 333 7.94 -28.70 -6.82
C MET A 333 6.67 -29.53 -6.59
N GLU A 334 5.52 -28.89 -6.43
CA GLU A 334 4.22 -29.56 -6.32
C GLU A 334 3.84 -30.31 -7.60
N LYS A 335 3.99 -29.66 -8.78
CA LYS A 335 3.68 -30.27 -10.09
C LYS A 335 4.59 -31.44 -10.44
N ASN A 336 5.84 -31.44 -9.97
CA ASN A 336 6.82 -32.49 -10.24
C ASN A 336 7.00 -33.49 -9.08
N HIS A 337 6.13 -33.42 -8.05
CA HIS A 337 6.18 -34.30 -6.88
C HIS A 337 7.56 -34.35 -6.17
N ILE A 338 8.24 -33.21 -6.09
CA ILE A 338 9.57 -33.09 -5.48
C ILE A 338 9.43 -32.85 -3.97
N ASP A 339 9.68 -33.88 -3.16
CA ASP A 339 9.70 -33.77 -1.70
C ASP A 339 11.06 -33.30 -1.17
N ARG A 340 11.35 -32.01 -1.35
CA ARG A 340 12.56 -31.35 -0.83
C ARG A 340 12.19 -30.01 -0.20
N ASP A 341 13.01 -29.54 0.75
CA ASP A 341 12.85 -28.20 1.29
C ASP A 341 13.58 -27.16 0.42
N PHE A 342 13.28 -25.88 0.63
CA PHE A 342 14.08 -24.79 0.08
C PHE A 342 14.06 -23.56 0.98
N LYS A 343 15.12 -22.77 0.89
CA LYS A 343 15.23 -21.48 1.59
C LYS A 343 15.66 -20.40 0.63
N ILE A 344 14.93 -19.28 0.68
CA ILE A 344 15.28 -18.04 0.00
C ILE A 344 15.83 -17.07 1.04
N PHE A 345 17.08 -16.67 0.87
CA PHE A 345 17.65 -15.52 1.57
C PHE A 345 17.27 -14.30 0.75
N ALA A 346 16.55 -13.36 1.33
CA ALA A 346 16.12 -12.14 0.67
C ALA A 346 16.72 -10.96 1.44
N THR A 347 17.54 -10.16 0.77
CA THR A 347 18.33 -9.14 1.46
C THR A 347 18.25 -7.78 0.81
N ASP A 348 18.26 -6.73 1.64
CA ASP A 348 18.28 -5.34 1.22
C ASP A 348 19.02 -4.47 2.25
N ILE A 349 19.44 -3.28 1.85
CA ILE A 349 19.98 -2.26 2.76
C ILE A 349 18.85 -1.40 3.37
N ASP A 350 17.71 -1.30 2.69
CA ASP A 350 16.54 -0.57 3.16
C ASP A 350 15.71 -1.38 4.18
N ARG A 351 15.75 -0.93 5.43
CA ARG A 351 15.01 -1.55 6.54
C ARG A 351 13.50 -1.37 6.40
N ASP A 352 13.05 -0.24 5.86
CA ASP A 352 11.62 0.04 5.73
C ASP A 352 11.01 -0.89 4.68
N ALA A 353 11.71 -1.09 3.56
CA ALA A 353 11.33 -2.05 2.54
C ALA A 353 11.28 -3.49 3.10
N LEU A 354 12.28 -3.90 3.88
CA LEU A 354 12.31 -5.21 4.54
C LEU A 354 11.20 -5.42 5.57
N ASN A 355 10.75 -4.36 6.25
CA ASN A 355 9.61 -4.43 7.17
C ASN A 355 8.30 -4.74 6.41
N VAL A 356 8.08 -4.06 5.28
CA VAL A 356 6.94 -4.33 4.38
C VAL A 356 7.03 -5.76 3.84
N ALA A 357 8.20 -6.15 3.32
CA ALA A 357 8.46 -7.49 2.83
C ALA A 357 8.17 -8.56 3.91
N SER A 358 8.57 -8.27 5.15
CA SER A 358 8.38 -9.18 6.28
C SER A 358 6.93 -9.30 6.73
N ALA A 359 6.15 -8.22 6.65
CA ALA A 359 4.71 -8.21 6.95
C ALA A 359 3.89 -8.99 5.91
N ALA A 360 4.36 -9.00 4.65
CA ALA A 360 3.77 -9.73 3.53
C ALA A 360 2.34 -9.31 3.20
N VAL A 361 2.03 -8.03 3.42
CA VAL A 361 0.73 -7.40 3.13
C VAL A 361 0.93 -6.41 1.99
N TYR A 362 0.10 -6.52 0.98
CA TYR A 362 0.17 -5.71 -0.23
C TYR A 362 -1.22 -5.21 -0.63
N ALA A 363 -1.29 -4.05 -1.27
CA ALA A 363 -2.54 -3.44 -1.74
C ALA A 363 -3.24 -4.29 -2.82
N ASP A 364 -4.53 -4.02 -3.04
CA ASP A 364 -5.35 -4.70 -4.07
C ASP A 364 -4.75 -4.63 -5.48
N SER A 365 -3.92 -3.63 -5.79
CA SER A 365 -3.18 -3.52 -7.05
C SER A 365 -2.35 -4.76 -7.40
N VAL A 366 -1.95 -5.59 -6.42
CA VAL A 366 -1.20 -6.83 -6.69
C VAL A 366 -2.00 -7.83 -7.52
N ALA A 367 -3.34 -7.76 -7.50
CA ALA A 367 -4.20 -8.64 -8.28
C ALA A 367 -4.01 -8.50 -9.81
N SER A 368 -3.53 -7.36 -10.30
CA SER A 368 -3.22 -7.19 -11.74
C SER A 368 -1.83 -7.73 -12.11
N ALA A 369 -0.88 -7.67 -11.18
CA ALA A 369 0.48 -8.14 -11.39
C ALA A 369 0.59 -9.67 -11.33
N VAL A 370 -0.14 -10.31 -10.40
CA VAL A 370 -0.08 -11.74 -10.10
C VAL A 370 -1.12 -12.53 -10.93
N PRO A 371 -0.73 -13.61 -11.63
CA PRO A 371 -1.69 -14.50 -12.29
C PRO A 371 -2.78 -15.02 -11.35
N ALA A 372 -4.04 -15.06 -11.81
CA ALA A 372 -5.20 -15.39 -10.97
C ALA A 372 -5.08 -16.76 -10.26
N GLU A 373 -4.47 -17.75 -10.93
CA GLU A 373 -4.19 -19.08 -10.35
C GLU A 373 -3.31 -19.00 -9.09
N TYR A 374 -2.30 -18.14 -9.10
CA TYR A 374 -1.37 -17.97 -7.98
C TYR A 374 -1.98 -17.08 -6.90
N LEU A 375 -2.78 -16.07 -7.29
CA LEU A 375 -3.47 -15.20 -6.35
C LEU A 375 -4.43 -16.00 -5.48
N GLN A 376 -5.25 -16.87 -6.07
CA GLN A 376 -6.20 -17.71 -5.32
C GLN A 376 -5.52 -18.74 -4.41
N LYS A 377 -4.37 -19.29 -4.84
CA LYS A 377 -3.69 -20.39 -4.13
C LYS A 377 -2.74 -19.91 -3.03
N TYR A 378 -2.03 -18.80 -3.25
CA TYR A 378 -0.92 -18.37 -2.41
C TYR A 378 -1.16 -17.06 -1.64
N PHE A 379 -2.33 -16.43 -1.81
CA PHE A 379 -2.71 -15.22 -1.07
C PHE A 379 -4.05 -15.41 -0.35
N THR A 380 -4.22 -14.67 0.74
CA THR A 380 -5.48 -14.53 1.46
C THR A 380 -5.95 -13.08 1.30
N LYS A 381 -7.18 -12.88 0.84
CA LYS A 381 -7.78 -11.54 0.75
C LYS A 381 -8.08 -11.02 2.16
N ILE A 382 -7.69 -9.78 2.44
CA ILE A 382 -7.92 -9.08 3.70
C ILE A 382 -8.56 -7.71 3.40
N GLU A 383 -9.02 -7.02 4.44
CA GLU A 383 -9.50 -5.64 4.31
C GLU A 383 -8.37 -4.73 3.81
N GLY A 384 -8.56 -4.09 2.66
CA GLY A 384 -7.57 -3.21 2.02
C GLY A 384 -6.47 -3.89 1.20
N GLY A 385 -6.54 -5.20 0.94
CA GLY A 385 -5.62 -5.86 0.00
C GLY A 385 -5.44 -7.37 0.17
N TYR A 386 -4.22 -7.85 -0.06
CA TYR A 386 -3.85 -9.25 -0.03
C TYR A 386 -2.68 -9.52 0.91
N LYS A 387 -2.74 -10.66 1.60
CA LYS A 387 -1.64 -11.17 2.42
C LYS A 387 -1.09 -12.47 1.85
N VAL A 388 0.23 -12.58 1.73
CA VAL A 388 0.88 -13.83 1.29
C VAL A 388 0.68 -14.92 2.35
N ASN A 389 0.30 -16.12 1.92
CA ASN A 389 0.04 -17.24 2.79
C ASN A 389 1.27 -17.65 3.60
N SER A 390 1.06 -18.05 4.86
CA SER A 390 2.14 -18.36 5.81
C SER A 390 3.09 -19.47 5.32
N GLN A 391 2.57 -20.39 4.48
CA GLN A 391 3.33 -21.47 3.86
C GLN A 391 4.45 -20.98 2.92
N ILE A 392 4.21 -19.88 2.20
CA ILE A 392 5.22 -19.25 1.34
C ILE A 392 6.12 -18.37 2.21
N ARG A 393 5.53 -17.55 3.08
CA ARG A 393 6.26 -16.61 3.95
C ARG A 393 7.37 -17.25 4.78
N LYS A 394 7.13 -18.46 5.32
CA LYS A 394 8.09 -19.18 6.18
C LYS A 394 9.32 -19.69 5.43
N ARG A 395 9.29 -19.74 4.10
CA ARG A 395 10.43 -20.20 3.27
C ARG A 395 11.44 -19.09 2.97
N ILE A 396 11.11 -17.85 3.31
CA ILE A 396 11.91 -16.66 3.02
C ILE A 396 12.48 -16.07 4.30
N ILE A 397 13.78 -15.85 4.33
CA ILE A 397 14.51 -15.19 5.41
C ILE A 397 14.90 -13.79 4.93
N PHE A 398 14.27 -12.76 5.51
CA PHE A 398 14.60 -11.37 5.25
C PHE A 398 15.69 -10.90 6.22
N SER A 399 16.74 -10.26 5.71
CA SER A 399 17.80 -9.69 6.55
C SER A 399 18.42 -8.45 5.91
N VAL A 400 18.78 -7.48 6.74
CA VAL A 400 19.59 -6.32 6.31
C VAL A 400 20.97 -6.82 5.90
N HIS A 401 21.41 -6.51 4.69
CA HIS A 401 22.72 -6.90 4.15
C HIS A 401 23.17 -5.89 3.09
N ASP A 402 24.37 -5.35 3.26
CA ASP A 402 25.05 -4.57 2.23
C ASP A 402 25.93 -5.48 1.39
N VAL A 403 25.49 -5.78 0.17
CA VAL A 403 26.18 -6.72 -0.72
C VAL A 403 27.61 -6.28 -1.10
N LEU A 404 27.93 -5.00 -0.96
CA LEU A 404 29.25 -4.45 -1.28
C LEU A 404 30.26 -4.73 -0.17
N VAL A 405 29.82 -4.70 1.09
CA VAL A 405 30.69 -4.75 2.26
C VAL A 405 30.57 -6.09 2.99
N ASP A 406 29.35 -6.58 3.19
CA ASP A 406 29.06 -7.76 3.98
C ASP A 406 29.53 -9.05 3.28
N PRO A 407 29.87 -10.10 4.05
CA PRO A 407 30.24 -11.39 3.48
C PRO A 407 29.05 -12.01 2.74
N PRO A 408 29.25 -12.58 1.54
CA PRO A 408 28.16 -13.15 0.77
C PRO A 408 27.77 -14.53 1.29
N PHE A 409 26.53 -14.95 1.05
CA PHE A 409 26.11 -16.33 1.33
C PHE A 409 26.85 -17.30 0.41
N SER A 410 27.13 -18.51 0.89
CA SER A 410 27.81 -19.56 0.12
C SER A 410 26.90 -20.75 -0.14
N LYS A 411 27.29 -21.55 -1.13
CA LYS A 411 26.62 -22.77 -1.57
C LYS A 411 25.19 -22.49 -2.04
N LEU A 412 25.05 -21.53 -2.95
CA LEU A 412 23.78 -21.14 -3.56
C LEU A 412 23.57 -21.89 -4.87
N ASP A 413 22.34 -22.31 -5.11
CA ASP A 413 21.93 -22.96 -6.36
C ASP A 413 21.42 -21.94 -7.38
N LEU A 414 20.77 -20.87 -6.89
CA LEU A 414 20.33 -19.73 -7.68
C LEU A 414 20.63 -18.42 -6.93
N LEU A 415 21.24 -17.46 -7.61
CA LEU A 415 21.42 -16.09 -7.15
C LEU A 415 20.66 -15.17 -8.11
N VAL A 416 19.76 -14.37 -7.56
CA VAL A 416 18.98 -13.37 -8.28
C VAL A 416 19.43 -12.00 -7.80
N CYS A 417 19.92 -11.17 -8.72
CA CYS A 417 20.36 -9.81 -8.44
C CYS A 417 19.98 -8.96 -9.65
N ARG A 418 18.80 -8.36 -9.59
CA ARG A 418 18.19 -7.64 -10.71
C ARG A 418 18.08 -6.16 -10.39
N ASN A 419 18.33 -5.32 -11.39
CA ASN A 419 18.15 -3.87 -11.32
C ASN A 419 19.00 -3.17 -10.24
N LEU A 420 20.10 -3.79 -9.78
CA LEU A 420 21.06 -3.21 -8.84
C LEU A 420 22.32 -2.69 -9.55
N PHE A 421 22.83 -3.43 -10.54
CA PHE A 421 24.10 -3.11 -11.20
C PHE A 421 24.03 -1.76 -11.92
N ILE A 422 22.85 -1.39 -12.41
CA ILE A 422 22.61 -0.12 -13.10
C ILE A 422 23.08 1.11 -12.29
N TYR A 423 23.10 1.01 -10.96
CA TYR A 423 23.51 2.08 -10.04
C TYR A 423 25.01 2.11 -9.72
N LEU A 424 25.73 1.00 -9.93
CA LEU A 424 27.10 0.82 -9.46
C LEU A 424 28.14 1.21 -10.53
N LYS A 425 29.32 1.66 -10.09
CA LYS A 425 30.47 1.89 -10.99
C LYS A 425 31.00 0.56 -11.56
N PRO A 426 31.58 0.55 -12.79
CA PRO A 426 32.07 -0.69 -13.42
C PRO A 426 33.06 -1.50 -12.57
N THR A 427 33.96 -0.84 -11.84
CA THR A 427 34.92 -1.49 -10.94
C THR A 427 34.25 -2.24 -9.80
N VAL A 428 33.17 -1.67 -9.24
CA VAL A 428 32.38 -2.26 -8.16
C VAL A 428 31.55 -3.42 -8.69
N GLN A 429 30.95 -3.27 -9.87
CA GLN A 429 30.23 -4.35 -10.56
C GLN A 429 31.11 -5.59 -10.76
N GLN A 430 32.35 -5.41 -11.22
CA GLN A 430 33.30 -6.50 -11.42
C GLN A 430 33.65 -7.22 -10.11
N GLY A 431 33.91 -6.48 -9.04
CA GLY A 431 34.16 -7.05 -7.72
C GLY A 431 32.95 -7.82 -7.17
N LEU A 432 31.74 -7.32 -7.41
CA LEU A 432 30.50 -7.97 -7.01
C LEU A 432 30.26 -9.29 -7.76
N LEU A 433 30.50 -9.31 -9.08
CA LEU A 433 30.39 -10.54 -9.88
C LEU A 433 31.38 -11.62 -9.44
N GLN A 434 32.60 -11.23 -9.03
CA GLN A 434 33.55 -12.17 -8.44
C GLN A 434 32.99 -12.80 -7.16
N ARG A 435 32.43 -12.00 -6.26
CA ARG A 435 31.78 -12.50 -5.04
C ARG A 435 30.64 -13.46 -5.36
N PHE A 436 29.78 -13.11 -6.30
CA PHE A 436 28.67 -13.97 -6.76
C PHE A 436 29.15 -15.29 -7.35
N TYR A 437 30.22 -15.27 -8.14
CA TYR A 437 30.83 -16.49 -8.68
C TYR A 437 31.28 -17.45 -7.56
N TYR A 438 31.86 -16.94 -6.48
CA TYR A 438 32.28 -17.76 -5.33
C TYR A 438 31.11 -18.24 -4.47
N SER A 439 30.01 -17.50 -4.43
CA SER A 439 28.79 -17.86 -3.70
C SER A 439 28.03 -19.04 -4.31
N LEU A 440 28.08 -19.18 -5.63
CA LEU A 440 27.36 -20.21 -6.37
C LEU A 440 28.04 -21.59 -6.29
N ASN A 441 27.21 -22.64 -6.12
CA ASN A 441 27.62 -24.02 -6.33
C ASN A 441 28.03 -24.25 -7.79
N PRO A 442 28.83 -25.30 -8.09
CA PRO A 442 29.00 -25.78 -9.46
C PRO A 442 27.65 -25.94 -10.16
N ASN A 443 27.56 -25.50 -11.41
CA ASN A 443 26.32 -25.46 -12.20
C ASN A 443 25.20 -24.56 -11.62
N GLY A 444 25.48 -23.77 -10.58
CA GLY A 444 24.54 -22.79 -10.04
C GLY A 444 24.27 -21.63 -11.01
N TYR A 445 23.13 -21.00 -10.85
CA TYR A 445 22.62 -19.98 -11.77
C TYR A 445 22.70 -18.57 -11.20
N LEU A 446 23.02 -17.61 -12.05
CA LEU A 446 22.94 -16.16 -11.80
C LEU A 446 21.85 -15.57 -12.71
N PHE A 447 20.88 -14.89 -12.12
CA PHE A 447 19.81 -14.19 -12.81
C PHE A 447 19.92 -12.68 -12.58
N MET A 448 20.12 -11.92 -13.66
CA MET A 448 20.30 -10.46 -13.63
C MET A 448 19.13 -9.70 -14.28
N GLY A 449 19.11 -8.37 -14.13
CA GLY A 449 18.15 -7.49 -14.80
C GLY A 449 18.43 -7.38 -16.31
N ASN A 450 17.40 -7.07 -17.11
CA ASN A 450 17.50 -7.05 -18.57
C ASN A 450 18.55 -6.08 -19.12
N SER A 451 18.77 -4.95 -18.43
CA SER A 451 19.76 -3.92 -18.78
C SER A 451 21.16 -4.18 -18.22
N GLU A 452 21.38 -5.34 -17.60
CA GLU A 452 22.62 -5.67 -16.90
C GLU A 452 23.43 -6.72 -17.66
N SER A 453 24.73 -6.77 -17.39
CA SER A 453 25.68 -7.64 -18.08
C SER A 453 26.76 -8.15 -17.13
N ILE A 454 27.26 -9.34 -17.40
CA ILE A 454 28.41 -9.94 -16.70
C ILE A 454 29.76 -9.33 -17.10
N GLY A 455 29.78 -8.42 -18.08
CA GLY A 455 30.98 -7.71 -18.51
C GLY A 455 32.13 -8.66 -18.85
N GLU A 456 33.30 -8.43 -18.25
CA GLU A 456 34.54 -9.20 -18.45
C GLU A 456 34.50 -10.62 -17.84
N MET A 457 33.41 -11.02 -17.15
CA MET A 457 33.26 -12.36 -16.54
C MET A 457 32.66 -13.39 -17.50
N SER A 458 32.63 -13.13 -18.81
CA SER A 458 32.07 -14.06 -19.81
C SER A 458 32.78 -15.42 -19.86
N ASP A 459 34.03 -15.50 -19.40
CA ASP A 459 34.82 -16.72 -19.44
C ASP A 459 34.44 -17.72 -18.35
N VAL A 460 33.86 -17.24 -17.25
CA VAL A 460 33.51 -18.02 -16.05
C VAL A 460 32.00 -18.27 -15.92
N PHE A 461 31.19 -17.59 -16.74
CA PHE A 461 29.74 -17.76 -16.80
C PHE A 461 29.29 -18.16 -18.20
N LEU A 462 28.54 -19.26 -18.31
CA LEU A 462 27.88 -19.68 -19.53
C LEU A 462 26.53 -18.98 -19.66
N SER A 463 26.28 -18.27 -20.76
CA SER A 463 24.97 -17.64 -20.98
C SER A 463 23.93 -18.68 -21.39
N GLN A 464 22.95 -18.89 -20.52
CA GLN A 464 21.82 -19.79 -20.75
C GLN A 464 20.70 -19.07 -21.50
N SER A 465 20.45 -17.81 -21.16
CA SER A 465 19.61 -16.91 -21.96
C SER A 465 20.21 -15.51 -22.02
N ARG A 466 20.57 -15.06 -23.22
CA ARG A 466 21.02 -13.68 -23.45
C ARG A 466 19.87 -12.68 -23.36
N LYS A 467 18.66 -13.09 -23.76
CA LYS A 467 17.44 -12.26 -23.72
C LYS A 467 17.06 -11.93 -22.27
N TYR A 468 17.09 -12.92 -21.39
CA TYR A 468 16.65 -12.79 -19.99
C TYR A 468 17.81 -12.65 -18.99
N LYS A 469 19.06 -12.54 -19.47
CA LYS A 469 20.27 -12.36 -18.65
C LYS A 469 20.41 -13.41 -17.54
N ILE A 470 20.22 -14.68 -17.92
CA ILE A 470 20.41 -15.84 -17.04
C ILE A 470 21.71 -16.54 -17.46
N TYR A 471 22.57 -16.78 -16.48
CA TYR A 471 23.90 -17.34 -16.65
C TYR A 471 24.11 -18.52 -15.70
N GLN A 472 24.88 -19.51 -16.14
CA GLN A 472 25.27 -20.66 -15.34
C GLN A 472 26.76 -20.61 -15.04
N LYS A 473 27.14 -20.95 -13.80
CA LYS A 473 28.55 -21.02 -13.41
C LYS A 473 29.26 -22.13 -14.18
N LYS A 474 30.35 -21.78 -14.86
CA LYS A 474 31.22 -22.75 -15.56
C LYS A 474 32.28 -23.28 -14.61
N GLU A 475 32.46 -24.60 -14.56
CA GLU A 475 33.65 -25.17 -13.94
C GLU A 475 34.86 -24.95 -14.84
N VAL A 476 35.81 -24.13 -14.39
CA VAL A 476 37.11 -23.97 -15.04
C VAL A 476 38.15 -24.80 -14.28
N PRO A 477 38.76 -25.84 -14.90
CA PRO A 477 39.85 -26.59 -14.29
C PRO A 477 41.00 -25.64 -13.94
N GLY A 478 41.29 -25.49 -12.65
CA GLY A 478 42.32 -24.56 -12.15
C GLY A 478 41.81 -23.26 -11.52
N SER A 479 40.50 -23.05 -11.34
CA SER A 479 39.98 -21.86 -10.60
C SER A 479 40.47 -21.75 -9.14
N SER A 480 41.11 -22.79 -8.58
CA SER A 480 41.84 -22.68 -7.31
C SER A 480 43.07 -21.74 -7.41
N ALA A 481 43.57 -21.42 -8.61
CA ALA A 481 44.66 -20.47 -8.82
C ALA A 481 44.23 -18.99 -8.70
N LEU A 482 42.92 -18.68 -8.82
CA LEU A 482 42.39 -17.34 -8.50
C LEU A 482 42.35 -17.08 -6.98
N MET A 483 42.61 -18.10 -6.16
CA MET A 483 42.66 -18.03 -4.70
C MET A 483 43.87 -17.25 -4.16
N GLY A 484 44.81 -16.84 -5.04
CA GLY A 484 46.08 -16.22 -4.67
C GLY A 484 46.18 -14.69 -4.80
N MET A 485 45.16 -13.97 -5.27
CA MET A 485 45.24 -12.51 -5.45
C MET A 485 44.37 -11.73 -4.45
N ARG A 486 45.00 -11.39 -3.33
CA ARG A 486 44.77 -10.21 -2.46
C ARG A 486 43.31 -9.95 -2.03
N LEU A 487 42.81 -10.80 -1.14
CA LEU A 487 42.05 -10.27 0.01
C LEU A 487 43.07 -9.51 0.88
N SER A 488 43.12 -8.17 0.74
CA SER A 488 43.90 -7.32 1.63
C SER A 488 43.35 -7.43 3.05
N ARG A 489 43.95 -8.36 3.81
CA ARG A 489 44.59 -8.15 5.11
C ARG A 489 44.02 -6.99 5.94
N ASP A 490 42.95 -7.27 6.68
CA ASP A 490 42.69 -6.67 8.00
C ASP A 490 41.61 -7.44 8.77
N TYR A 491 41.80 -8.75 8.97
CA TYR A 491 41.18 -9.43 10.11
C TYR A 491 42.16 -10.47 10.66
N GLY A 492 42.62 -10.20 11.88
CA GLY A 492 43.60 -10.98 12.59
C GLY A 492 43.08 -12.37 12.99
N ASN A 493 44.03 -13.33 12.99
CA ASN A 493 44.08 -14.60 13.71
C ASN A 493 42.80 -15.06 14.43
N PHE A 494 42.27 -16.22 14.06
CA PHE A 494 42.22 -17.39 14.94
C PHE A 494 41.79 -18.65 14.15
N PHE A 495 42.51 -19.76 14.41
CA PHE A 495 42.31 -21.16 13.99
C PHE A 495 42.85 -21.61 12.62
N VAL A 496 44.16 -21.90 12.66
CA VAL A 496 44.78 -23.03 11.96
C VAL A 496 44.49 -24.32 12.73
N HIS A 497 43.86 -25.33 12.11
CA HIS A 497 44.37 -26.70 12.14
C HIS A 497 43.65 -27.67 11.18
N ASN A 498 44.43 -28.16 10.21
CA ASN A 498 44.56 -29.55 9.74
C ASN A 498 43.30 -30.40 9.52
N TYR A 499 43.01 -30.65 8.23
CA TYR A 499 42.73 -32.02 7.78
C TYR A 499 43.65 -32.39 6.62
N ARG A 500 44.46 -33.43 6.86
CA ARG A 500 45.23 -34.19 5.87
C ARG A 500 44.29 -34.66 4.75
N ILE A 501 44.53 -34.22 3.52
CA ILE A 501 44.02 -34.91 2.35
C ILE A 501 44.98 -36.05 2.05
N ARG A 502 44.45 -37.25 2.26
CA ARG A 502 44.94 -38.52 1.74
C ARG A 502 44.97 -38.41 0.21
N GLU A 503 46.14 -38.58 -0.40
CA GLU A 503 46.23 -38.84 -1.83
C GLU A 503 45.39 -40.06 -2.18
N LYS A 504 44.39 -39.84 -3.02
CA LYS A 504 43.85 -40.85 -3.91
C LYS A 504 43.79 -40.20 -5.28
N ASN A 505 44.72 -40.62 -6.14
CA ASN A 505 44.60 -40.52 -7.58
C ASN A 505 43.19 -40.96 -7.99
N ASP A 506 42.46 -40.08 -8.65
CA ASP A 506 41.30 -40.49 -9.45
C ASP A 506 41.56 -40.02 -10.88
N GLU A 507 41.95 -41.00 -11.70
CA GLU A 507 42.13 -40.93 -13.14
C GLU A 507 40.76 -40.66 -13.80
N ARG A 508 40.46 -39.41 -14.18
CA ARG A 508 39.40 -39.10 -15.15
C ARG A 508 39.80 -37.95 -16.06
N GLY A 509 40.83 -38.18 -16.88
CA GLY A 509 41.07 -37.40 -18.09
C GLY A 509 40.09 -37.83 -19.19
N LEU A 510 39.41 -36.85 -19.80
CA LEU A 510 38.71 -37.05 -21.08
C LEU A 510 39.70 -37.71 -22.06
N GLY A 511 39.26 -38.73 -22.82
CA GLY A 511 40.10 -39.58 -23.69
C GLY A 511 40.82 -38.89 -24.86
N ILE A 512 41.00 -37.58 -24.81
CA ILE A 512 41.81 -36.76 -25.71
C ILE A 512 43.25 -37.27 -25.73
N GLU A 513 43.80 -37.75 -24.60
CA GLU A 513 45.17 -38.30 -24.54
C GLU A 513 45.35 -39.52 -25.47
N LYS A 514 44.36 -40.41 -25.59
CA LYS A 514 44.40 -41.53 -26.54
C LYS A 514 44.26 -41.09 -28.00
N ILE A 515 43.46 -40.06 -28.27
CA ILE A 515 43.32 -39.49 -29.63
C ILE A 515 44.61 -38.79 -30.03
N VAL A 516 45.24 -38.06 -29.10
CA VAL A 516 46.53 -37.40 -29.30
C VAL A 516 47.63 -38.45 -29.49
N GLU A 517 47.64 -39.56 -28.74
CA GLU A 517 48.55 -40.70 -28.98
C GLU A 517 48.35 -41.33 -30.38
N GLN A 518 47.10 -41.51 -30.83
CA GLN A 518 46.80 -41.97 -32.19
C GLN A 518 47.28 -40.97 -33.25
N ALA A 519 47.06 -39.68 -33.04
CA ALA A 519 47.55 -38.63 -33.95
C ALA A 519 49.09 -38.53 -33.95
N PHE A 520 49.77 -38.77 -32.84
CA PHE A 520 51.24 -38.83 -32.76
C PHE A 520 51.83 -40.11 -33.38
N SER A 521 51.07 -41.21 -33.43
CA SER A 521 51.49 -42.45 -34.09
C SER A 521 51.57 -42.31 -35.62
N MET A 522 50.76 -41.39 -36.19
CA MET A 522 50.89 -40.91 -37.56
C MET A 522 51.87 -39.72 -37.55
N VAL A 523 53.13 -39.93 -37.91
CA VAL A 523 54.18 -38.90 -37.93
C VAL A 523 53.82 -37.77 -38.92
N MET A 524 52.98 -36.82 -38.52
CA MET A 524 52.45 -35.74 -39.37
C MET A 524 52.55 -34.39 -38.63
N PRO A 525 53.33 -33.42 -39.15
CA PRO A 525 53.49 -32.14 -38.48
C PRO A 525 52.23 -31.26 -38.59
N LEU A 526 51.54 -31.25 -39.73
CA LEU A 526 50.43 -30.31 -40.02
C LEU A 526 49.06 -30.99 -39.91
N PHE A 527 48.41 -30.89 -38.75
CA PHE A 527 47.05 -31.40 -38.56
C PHE A 527 46.16 -30.53 -37.66
N VAL A 528 44.85 -30.68 -37.80
CA VAL A 528 43.79 -30.08 -36.96
C VAL A 528 42.77 -31.15 -36.61
N ILE A 529 42.30 -31.15 -35.37
CA ILE A 529 41.15 -31.96 -34.94
C ILE A 529 39.95 -31.04 -34.75
N VAL A 530 38.84 -31.35 -35.41
CA VAL A 530 37.56 -30.65 -35.25
C VAL A 530 36.49 -31.55 -34.65
N ASN A 531 35.54 -30.94 -33.93
CA ASN A 531 34.32 -31.63 -33.46
C ASN A 531 33.21 -31.62 -34.53
N GLU A 532 32.07 -32.25 -34.24
CA GLU A 532 30.90 -32.27 -35.14
C GLU A 532 30.35 -30.88 -35.51
N GLY A 533 30.55 -29.89 -34.64
CA GLY A 533 30.20 -28.49 -34.87
C GLY A 533 31.25 -27.68 -35.63
N ASP A 534 32.22 -28.33 -36.27
CA ASP A 534 33.30 -27.73 -37.07
C ASP A 534 34.22 -26.77 -36.28
N ASN A 535 34.29 -26.93 -34.96
CA ASN A 535 35.17 -26.17 -34.09
C ASN A 535 36.49 -26.89 -33.87
N ILE A 536 37.59 -26.14 -33.88
CA ILE A 536 38.94 -26.63 -33.64
C ILE A 536 39.09 -27.03 -32.16
N VAL A 537 39.34 -28.31 -31.91
CA VAL A 537 39.56 -28.90 -30.57
C VAL A 537 41.04 -29.01 -30.24
N TYR A 538 41.86 -29.35 -31.24
CA TYR A 538 43.30 -29.51 -31.08
C TYR A 538 44.04 -29.15 -32.38
N THR A 539 45.23 -28.57 -32.24
CA THR A 539 46.09 -28.17 -33.36
C THR A 539 47.46 -28.81 -33.25
N GLY A 540 47.95 -29.43 -34.33
CA GLY A 540 49.31 -29.92 -34.44
C GLY A 540 50.35 -28.79 -34.49
N LYS A 541 51.64 -29.14 -34.35
CA LYS A 541 52.75 -28.17 -34.46
C LYS A 541 52.77 -27.55 -35.86
N ASP A 542 53.20 -26.29 -36.00
CA ASP A 542 53.33 -25.60 -37.30
C ASP A 542 52.05 -25.38 -38.14
N ILE A 543 50.84 -25.68 -37.63
CA ILE A 543 49.57 -25.46 -38.37
C ILE A 543 49.30 -23.99 -38.71
N SER A 544 49.98 -23.06 -38.05
CA SER A 544 49.96 -21.62 -38.35
C SER A 544 50.40 -21.30 -39.79
N ARG A 545 51.08 -22.23 -40.48
CA ARG A 545 51.35 -22.13 -41.92
C ARG A 545 50.08 -22.18 -42.76
N VAL A 546 49.06 -22.92 -42.32
CA VAL A 546 47.79 -23.10 -43.04
C VAL A 546 46.71 -22.16 -42.49
N LEU A 547 46.50 -22.15 -41.17
CA LEU A 547 45.47 -21.32 -40.53
C LEU A 547 45.80 -19.83 -40.58
N GLN A 548 44.78 -18.98 -40.70
CA GLN A 548 44.85 -17.53 -40.61
C GLN A 548 44.01 -17.07 -39.43
N ILE A 549 44.64 -16.47 -38.41
CA ILE A 549 43.93 -15.85 -37.30
C ILE A 549 43.53 -14.44 -37.77
N GLY A 550 42.24 -14.21 -37.98
CA GLY A 550 41.71 -12.89 -38.39
C GLY A 550 41.90 -11.83 -37.29
N GLN A 551 42.04 -10.55 -37.68
CA GLN A 551 41.96 -9.44 -36.73
C GLN A 551 40.48 -9.17 -36.41
N GLY A 552 40.07 -9.40 -35.16
CA GLY A 552 38.67 -9.25 -34.73
C GLY A 552 38.30 -10.23 -33.60
N VAL A 553 37.00 -10.48 -33.44
CA VAL A 553 36.45 -11.42 -32.44
C VAL A 553 36.99 -12.83 -32.71
N PHE A 554 37.65 -13.42 -31.71
CA PHE A 554 38.22 -14.76 -31.81
C PHE A 554 37.11 -15.82 -32.00
N THR A 555 37.23 -16.63 -33.05
CA THR A 555 36.29 -17.72 -33.37
C THR A 555 37.04 -19.05 -33.45
N GLN A 556 36.43 -20.10 -32.88
CA GLN A 556 36.98 -21.46 -32.90
C GLN A 556 36.56 -22.25 -34.15
N ASN A 557 35.72 -21.68 -35.02
CA ASN A 557 35.24 -22.35 -36.21
C ASN A 557 36.36 -22.49 -37.26
N ILE A 558 36.54 -23.69 -37.82
CA ILE A 558 37.63 -23.97 -38.77
C ILE A 558 37.53 -23.14 -40.05
N PHE A 559 36.32 -22.89 -40.58
CA PHE A 559 36.13 -22.16 -41.83
C PHE A 559 36.45 -20.68 -41.72
N ALA A 560 36.28 -20.11 -40.52
CA ALA A 560 36.67 -18.72 -40.25
C ALA A 560 38.18 -18.55 -40.05
N ASN A 561 38.91 -19.65 -39.83
CA ASN A 561 40.36 -19.66 -39.65
C ASN A 561 41.12 -20.25 -40.87
N LEU A 562 40.41 -20.59 -41.95
CA LEU A 562 40.99 -21.11 -43.19
C LEU A 562 41.02 -20.03 -44.30
N PRO A 563 42.04 -20.00 -45.16
CA PRO A 563 42.04 -19.17 -46.37
C PRO A 563 40.81 -19.47 -47.26
N HIS A 564 40.21 -18.42 -47.83
CA HIS A 564 38.89 -18.46 -48.50
C HIS A 564 38.65 -19.56 -49.55
N GLY A 565 39.69 -20.10 -50.19
CA GLY A 565 39.50 -21.20 -51.16
C GLY A 565 39.96 -22.59 -50.69
N LEU A 566 40.64 -22.72 -49.53
CA LEU A 566 40.83 -24.04 -48.90
C LEU A 566 39.54 -24.53 -48.22
N GLY A 567 38.64 -23.61 -47.86
CA GLY A 567 37.36 -23.92 -47.21
C GLY A 567 36.45 -24.82 -48.05
N ILE A 568 36.47 -24.72 -49.39
CA ILE A 568 35.62 -25.54 -50.28
C ILE A 568 36.03 -27.02 -50.21
N PHE A 569 37.33 -27.29 -50.27
CA PHE A 569 37.88 -28.65 -50.20
C PHE A 569 37.67 -29.26 -48.81
N VAL A 570 37.91 -28.49 -47.74
CA VAL A 570 37.68 -28.94 -46.36
C VAL A 570 36.20 -29.21 -46.09
N ASN A 571 35.28 -28.41 -46.63
CA ASN A 571 33.83 -28.64 -46.50
C ASN A 571 33.41 -29.92 -47.23
N GLY A 572 33.93 -30.16 -48.44
CA GLY A 572 33.69 -31.40 -49.18
C GLY A 572 34.15 -32.65 -48.43
N ILE A 573 35.34 -32.60 -47.81
CA ILE A 573 35.88 -33.69 -46.98
C ILE A 573 35.02 -33.90 -45.73
N LEU A 574 34.72 -32.84 -44.97
CA LEU A 574 33.91 -32.95 -43.75
C LEU A 574 32.50 -33.46 -44.04
N ARG A 575 31.89 -33.08 -45.18
CA ARG A 575 30.58 -33.60 -45.61
C ARG A 575 30.64 -35.11 -45.85
N LYS A 576 31.66 -35.61 -46.55
CA LYS A 576 31.88 -37.05 -46.80
C LYS A 576 32.11 -37.86 -45.51
N LEU A 577 32.92 -37.32 -44.61
CA LEU A 577 33.17 -37.95 -43.30
C LEU A 577 31.91 -37.94 -42.41
N LYS A 578 31.11 -36.87 -42.43
CA LYS A 578 29.83 -36.78 -41.72
C LYS A 578 28.77 -37.71 -42.31
N SER A 579 28.81 -38.02 -43.61
CA SER A 579 27.94 -39.02 -44.23
C SER A 579 28.35 -40.48 -43.98
N GLY A 580 29.43 -40.70 -43.22
CA GLY A 580 29.84 -42.03 -42.74
C GLY A 580 31.09 -42.61 -43.40
N GLU A 581 31.77 -41.88 -44.30
CA GLU A 581 33.07 -42.32 -44.83
C GLU A 581 34.15 -42.26 -43.73
N GLN A 582 35.05 -43.25 -43.71
CA GLN A 582 36.14 -43.33 -42.71
C GLN A 582 37.33 -42.43 -43.07
N GLU A 583 37.59 -42.25 -44.37
CA GLU A 583 38.67 -41.43 -44.90
C GLU A 583 38.20 -40.73 -46.19
N ALA A 584 38.60 -39.46 -46.38
CA ALA A 584 38.37 -38.72 -47.61
C ALA A 584 39.56 -37.80 -47.90
N SER A 585 39.97 -37.69 -49.16
CA SER A 585 41.07 -36.81 -49.58
C SER A 585 40.68 -35.94 -50.76
N ALA A 586 41.30 -34.76 -50.84
CA ALA A 586 41.15 -33.83 -51.96
C ALA A 586 42.50 -33.17 -52.27
N VAL A 587 42.78 -32.99 -53.56
CA VAL A 587 43.97 -32.27 -54.04
C VAL A 587 43.55 -30.87 -54.46
N CYS A 588 44.11 -29.87 -53.80
CA CYS A 588 43.98 -28.48 -54.21
C CYS A 588 45.11 -28.14 -55.19
N ALA A 589 44.77 -27.97 -56.47
CA ALA A 589 45.71 -27.62 -57.53
C ALA A 589 46.27 -26.19 -57.35
N ALA A 590 47.51 -25.99 -57.79
CA ALA A 590 48.31 -24.76 -57.70
C ALA A 590 47.54 -23.46 -58.03
N GLY A 591 47.84 -22.38 -57.30
CA GLY A 591 47.32 -21.04 -57.61
C GLY A 591 46.76 -20.24 -56.43
N PHE A 592 46.97 -20.67 -55.18
CA PHE A 592 46.53 -19.91 -53.99
C PHE A 592 47.49 -18.76 -53.65
N PRO A 593 47.00 -17.59 -53.18
CA PRO A 593 47.86 -16.44 -52.84
C PRO A 593 48.95 -16.74 -51.80
N LYS A 594 48.72 -17.72 -50.94
CA LYS A 594 49.66 -18.18 -49.89
C LYS A 594 50.59 -19.30 -50.38
N PHE A 595 50.24 -19.98 -51.48
CA PHE A 595 50.93 -21.16 -52.05
C PHE A 595 50.90 -21.12 -53.60
N PRO A 596 51.60 -20.16 -54.25
CA PRO A 596 51.46 -19.92 -55.69
C PRO A 596 52.01 -21.06 -56.56
N ASN A 597 53.03 -21.80 -56.10
CA ASN A 597 53.69 -22.91 -56.83
C ASN A 597 53.67 -24.25 -56.07
N GLN A 598 52.69 -24.45 -55.20
CA GLN A 598 52.58 -25.65 -54.35
C GLN A 598 51.18 -26.25 -54.41
N ASN A 599 51.09 -27.57 -54.51
CA ASN A 599 49.84 -28.33 -54.33
C ASN A 599 49.65 -28.62 -52.84
N VAL A 600 48.42 -28.41 -52.35
CA VAL A 600 48.05 -28.77 -50.98
C VAL A 600 47.15 -30.00 -51.04
N ILE A 601 47.62 -31.11 -50.50
CA ILE A 601 46.84 -32.35 -50.34
C ILE A 601 46.20 -32.30 -48.95
N ILE A 602 44.88 -32.45 -48.91
CA ILE A 602 44.11 -32.46 -47.67
C ILE A 602 43.53 -33.86 -47.51
N SER A 603 43.83 -34.51 -46.38
CA SER A 603 43.23 -35.80 -46.01
C SER A 603 42.45 -35.64 -44.71
N GLY A 604 41.31 -36.31 -44.62
CA GLY A 604 40.43 -36.28 -43.47
C GLY A 604 40.11 -37.69 -42.97
N TYR A 605 40.10 -37.86 -41.65
CA TYR A 605 39.84 -39.14 -40.97
C TYR A 605 38.75 -38.97 -39.92
N ARG A 606 37.83 -39.93 -39.86
CA ARG A 606 36.80 -39.99 -38.82
C ARG A 606 37.34 -40.75 -37.59
N LEU A 607 37.24 -40.14 -36.42
CA LEU A 607 37.73 -40.68 -35.16
C LEU A 607 36.57 -40.85 -34.18
N GLU A 608 36.25 -42.09 -33.82
CA GLU A 608 35.18 -42.38 -32.87
C GLU A 608 35.74 -42.67 -31.49
N THR A 609 35.20 -42.00 -30.48
CA THR A 609 35.37 -42.37 -29.07
C THR A 609 34.06 -42.89 -28.48
N ALA A 610 34.11 -43.52 -27.31
CA ALA A 610 32.93 -44.04 -26.63
C ALA A 610 31.84 -43.01 -26.31
N LYS A 611 32.11 -41.70 -26.47
CA LYS A 611 31.16 -40.61 -26.15
C LYS A 611 30.99 -39.56 -27.25
N ALA A 612 31.87 -39.50 -28.26
CA ALA A 612 31.84 -38.44 -29.29
C ALA A 612 32.62 -38.85 -30.55
N VAL A 613 32.23 -38.26 -31.68
CA VAL A 613 32.95 -38.35 -32.96
C VAL A 613 33.77 -37.09 -33.19
N PHE A 614 35.00 -37.25 -33.66
CA PHE A 614 35.91 -36.18 -34.05
C PHE A 614 36.39 -36.39 -35.49
N TYR A 615 36.87 -35.32 -36.13
CA TYR A 615 37.44 -35.38 -37.47
C TYR A 615 38.86 -34.84 -37.44
N LEU A 616 39.82 -35.64 -37.88
CA LEU A 616 41.23 -35.24 -38.04
C LEU A 616 41.46 -34.81 -39.48
N LEU A 617 41.96 -33.59 -39.68
CA LEU A 617 42.35 -33.05 -40.98
C LEU A 617 43.85 -32.89 -41.04
N THR A 618 44.50 -33.42 -42.07
CA THR A 618 45.94 -33.30 -42.31
C THR A 618 46.21 -32.52 -43.59
N PHE A 619 47.31 -31.76 -43.61
CA PHE A 619 47.69 -30.91 -44.73
C PHE A 619 49.12 -31.22 -45.18
N GLU A 620 49.29 -31.70 -46.41
CA GLU A 620 50.59 -31.94 -47.01
C GLU A 620 50.83 -30.93 -48.14
N ILE A 621 51.97 -30.25 -48.13
CA ILE A 621 52.33 -29.22 -49.12
C ILE A 621 53.45 -29.79 -50.00
N LYS A 622 53.19 -29.93 -51.31
CA LYS A 622 54.16 -30.45 -52.31
C LYS A 622 54.47 -29.40 -53.38
N ASP A 623 55.75 -29.25 -53.73
CA ASP A 623 56.19 -28.37 -54.82
C ASP A 623 55.83 -28.95 -56.20
N LEU A 624 55.52 -28.09 -57.17
CA LEU A 624 55.08 -28.50 -58.52
C LEU A 624 56.17 -29.17 -59.39
N SER A 625 57.37 -29.40 -58.88
CA SER A 625 58.49 -29.92 -59.68
C SER A 625 58.42 -31.41 -60.04
N ASP A 626 57.42 -32.16 -59.54
CA ASP A 626 57.43 -33.64 -59.61
C ASP A 626 56.31 -34.29 -60.45
N LEU A 627 55.55 -33.55 -61.27
CA LEU A 627 54.47 -34.11 -62.10
C LEU A 627 54.54 -33.65 -63.55
N GLU A 628 55.47 -34.20 -64.33
CA GLU A 628 55.35 -34.25 -65.79
C GLU A 628 54.79 -35.62 -66.21
N SER A 629 53.63 -35.57 -66.88
CA SER A 629 53.25 -36.31 -68.11
C SER A 629 51.87 -36.96 -68.09
N GLY A 630 51.01 -36.49 -69.02
CA GLY A 630 49.87 -37.26 -69.54
C GLY A 630 48.51 -36.56 -69.48
N VAL A 631 48.22 -35.61 -70.38
CA VAL A 631 46.84 -35.19 -70.70
C VAL A 631 46.75 -34.98 -72.20
N ASP A 632 46.08 -35.89 -72.92
CA ASP A 632 45.46 -35.54 -74.21
C ASP A 632 44.36 -36.49 -74.72
N ASP A 633 44.00 -37.58 -74.03
CA ASP A 633 42.98 -38.55 -74.55
C ASP A 633 41.67 -38.69 -73.74
N GLU A 634 41.51 -38.07 -72.56
CA GLU A 634 40.29 -38.25 -71.72
C GLU A 634 39.16 -37.23 -71.97
N GLU A 635 39.44 -36.06 -72.56
CA GLU A 635 38.43 -34.98 -72.69
C GLU A 635 37.31 -35.26 -73.71
N ARG A 636 37.52 -36.21 -74.64
CA ARG A 636 36.57 -36.47 -75.74
C ARG A 636 35.50 -37.54 -75.45
N LEU A 637 35.66 -38.39 -74.43
CA LEU A 637 34.63 -39.37 -74.05
C LEU A 637 33.65 -38.84 -72.99
N LEU A 638 34.09 -37.97 -72.07
CA LEU A 638 33.27 -37.48 -70.95
C LEU A 638 32.17 -36.46 -71.32
N SER A 639 32.28 -35.81 -72.48
CA SER A 639 31.34 -34.74 -72.86
C SER A 639 29.99 -35.27 -73.38
N GLY A 640 29.92 -36.53 -73.83
CA GLY A 640 28.71 -37.15 -74.37
C GLY A 640 27.75 -37.67 -73.29
N GLU A 641 28.27 -38.38 -72.28
CA GLU A 641 27.46 -38.93 -71.18
C GLU A 641 26.93 -37.83 -70.23
N ARG A 642 27.69 -36.74 -70.05
CA ARG A 642 27.30 -35.61 -69.20
C ARG A 642 26.04 -34.90 -69.69
N ILE A 643 25.82 -34.85 -71.00
CA ILE A 643 24.68 -34.15 -71.61
C ILE A 643 23.40 -34.98 -71.43
N THR A 644 23.49 -36.30 -71.59
CA THR A 644 22.34 -37.19 -71.41
C THR A 644 21.88 -37.25 -69.95
N ASP A 645 22.80 -37.20 -68.99
CA ASP A 645 22.45 -37.19 -67.56
C ASP A 645 21.77 -35.86 -67.15
N LEU A 646 22.21 -34.73 -67.71
CA LEU A 646 21.62 -33.42 -67.45
C LEU A 646 20.21 -33.28 -68.03
N GLU A 647 19.95 -33.88 -69.20
CA GLU A 647 18.61 -33.87 -69.80
C GLU A 647 17.61 -34.70 -68.99
N GLU A 648 18.05 -35.84 -68.43
CA GLU A 648 17.24 -36.70 -67.58
C GLU A 648 16.93 -36.02 -66.22
N GLU A 649 17.92 -35.36 -65.61
CA GLU A 649 17.76 -34.58 -64.38
C GLU A 649 16.80 -33.39 -64.57
N LEU A 650 16.89 -32.72 -65.72
CA LEU A 650 15.99 -31.61 -66.07
C LEU A 650 14.54 -32.07 -66.30
N ARG A 651 14.34 -33.30 -66.79
CA ARG A 651 13.00 -33.89 -66.94
C ARG A 651 12.39 -34.21 -65.57
N ILE A 652 13.15 -34.86 -64.70
CA ILE A 652 12.71 -35.23 -63.34
C ILE A 652 12.38 -33.99 -62.50
N THR A 653 13.20 -32.93 -62.59
CA THR A 653 12.94 -31.67 -61.86
C THR A 653 11.67 -30.96 -62.33
N ARG A 654 11.33 -31.01 -63.62
CA ARG A 654 10.07 -30.47 -64.13
C ARG A 654 8.86 -31.24 -63.62
N GLU A 655 8.92 -32.56 -63.61
CA GLU A 655 7.84 -33.40 -63.08
C GLU A 655 7.63 -33.17 -61.58
N ASN A 656 8.71 -33.05 -60.81
CA ASN A 656 8.63 -32.71 -59.39
C ASN A 656 8.06 -31.31 -59.16
N LEU A 657 8.45 -30.32 -59.97
CA LEU A 657 7.91 -28.96 -59.86
C LEU A 657 6.39 -28.96 -60.11
N GLN A 658 5.94 -29.70 -61.13
CA GLN A 658 4.52 -29.84 -61.44
C GLN A 658 3.74 -30.44 -60.26
N ALA A 659 4.26 -31.52 -59.66
CA ALA A 659 3.65 -32.15 -58.48
C ALA A 659 3.57 -31.18 -57.28
N THR A 660 4.62 -30.39 -57.04
CA THR A 660 4.60 -29.40 -55.94
C THR A 660 3.61 -28.26 -56.17
N ILE A 661 3.34 -27.88 -57.42
CA ILE A 661 2.34 -26.87 -57.75
C ILE A 661 0.94 -27.40 -57.45
N GLU A 662 0.64 -28.64 -57.84
CA GLU A 662 -0.64 -29.28 -57.54
C GLU A 662 -0.86 -29.43 -56.03
N GLU A 663 0.17 -29.83 -55.28
CA GLU A 663 0.11 -29.88 -53.81
C GLU A 663 -0.14 -28.49 -53.18
N LEU A 664 0.53 -27.45 -53.70
CA LEU A 664 0.33 -26.07 -53.24
C LEU A 664 -1.09 -25.56 -53.53
N GLU A 665 -1.67 -25.90 -54.69
CA GLU A 665 -3.05 -25.54 -55.01
C GLU A 665 -4.03 -26.22 -54.06
N THR A 666 -3.87 -27.52 -53.79
CA THR A 666 -4.71 -28.22 -52.80
C THR A 666 -4.57 -27.65 -51.39
N ALA A 667 -3.35 -27.34 -50.95
CA ALA A 667 -3.13 -26.72 -49.64
C ALA A 667 -3.76 -25.32 -49.55
N ASN A 668 -3.79 -24.59 -50.66
CA ASN A 668 -4.41 -23.26 -50.71
C ASN A 668 -5.94 -23.34 -50.65
N GLU A 669 -6.57 -24.33 -51.30
CA GLU A 669 -8.01 -24.58 -51.18
C GLU A 669 -8.40 -25.01 -49.76
N GLU A 670 -7.63 -25.90 -49.12
CA GLU A 670 -7.84 -26.27 -47.72
C GLU A 670 -7.67 -25.06 -46.79
N LEU A 671 -6.65 -24.23 -47.01
CA LEU A 671 -6.46 -22.99 -46.24
C LEU A 671 -7.64 -22.04 -46.41
N GLN A 672 -8.16 -21.87 -47.62
CA GLN A 672 -9.34 -21.03 -47.83
C GLN A 672 -10.57 -21.58 -47.10
N SER A 673 -10.80 -22.90 -47.15
CA SER A 673 -11.90 -23.55 -46.42
C SER A 673 -11.76 -23.39 -44.91
N THR A 674 -10.57 -23.56 -44.35
CA THR A 674 -10.34 -23.37 -42.90
C THR A 674 -10.53 -21.91 -42.48
N ASN A 675 -10.24 -20.96 -43.38
CA ASN A 675 -10.45 -19.55 -43.13
C ASN A 675 -11.95 -19.20 -43.09
N GLU A 676 -12.76 -19.79 -43.96
CA GLU A 676 -14.23 -19.65 -43.93
C GLU A 676 -14.83 -20.24 -42.64
N GLU A 677 -14.38 -21.42 -42.21
CA GLU A 677 -14.80 -21.99 -40.92
C GLU A 677 -14.37 -21.13 -39.72
N LEU A 678 -13.15 -20.55 -39.76
CA LEU A 678 -12.68 -19.64 -38.73
C LEU A 678 -13.52 -18.36 -38.67
N VAL A 679 -13.91 -17.79 -39.81
CA VAL A 679 -14.80 -16.62 -39.85
C VAL A 679 -16.15 -16.96 -39.24
N ALA A 680 -16.74 -18.11 -39.58
CA ALA A 680 -18.00 -18.55 -39.01
C ALA A 680 -17.93 -18.77 -37.49
N ALA A 681 -16.86 -19.41 -37.00
CA ALA A 681 -16.63 -19.58 -35.57
C ALA A 681 -16.45 -18.24 -34.85
N ASN A 682 -15.84 -17.25 -35.52
CA ASN A 682 -15.65 -15.92 -34.98
C ASN A 682 -16.99 -15.15 -34.87
N GLU A 683 -17.89 -15.30 -35.83
CA GLU A 683 -19.25 -14.73 -35.76
C GLU A 683 -20.06 -15.35 -34.61
N GLU A 684 -19.98 -16.68 -34.41
CA GLU A 684 -20.65 -17.35 -33.30
C GLU A 684 -20.07 -16.92 -31.93
N LEU A 685 -18.74 -16.77 -31.84
CA LEU A 685 -18.09 -16.21 -30.66
C LEU A 685 -18.47 -14.75 -30.41
N GLN A 686 -18.70 -13.96 -31.45
CA GLN A 686 -19.17 -12.59 -31.30
C GLN A 686 -20.59 -12.57 -30.72
N SER A 687 -21.49 -13.42 -31.23
CA SER A 687 -22.87 -13.54 -30.75
C SER A 687 -22.93 -13.97 -29.27
N THR A 688 -22.12 -14.95 -28.86
CA THR A 688 -22.07 -15.39 -27.45
C THR A 688 -21.50 -14.30 -26.53
N ASN A 689 -20.61 -13.46 -27.04
CA ASN A 689 -20.11 -12.32 -26.30
C ASN A 689 -21.16 -11.23 -26.09
N GLU A 690 -22.00 -10.98 -27.09
CA GLU A 690 -23.12 -10.03 -26.97
C GLU A 690 -24.13 -10.50 -25.91
N GLU A 691 -24.44 -11.80 -25.85
CA GLU A 691 -25.28 -12.36 -24.77
C GLU A 691 -24.64 -12.24 -23.39
N LEU A 692 -23.34 -12.55 -23.25
CA LEU A 692 -22.62 -12.39 -21.98
C LEU A 692 -22.58 -10.93 -21.53
N GLN A 693 -22.44 -10.00 -22.48
CA GLN A 693 -22.44 -8.58 -22.20
C GLN A 693 -23.80 -8.12 -21.67
N SER A 694 -24.91 -8.61 -22.24
CA SER A 694 -26.26 -8.35 -21.73
C SER A 694 -26.47 -8.87 -20.31
N VAL A 695 -25.95 -10.07 -19.97
CA VAL A 695 -26.06 -10.61 -18.60
C VAL A 695 -25.22 -9.80 -17.61
N ASN A 696 -24.04 -9.34 -18.03
CA ASN A 696 -23.20 -8.48 -17.20
C ASN A 696 -23.88 -7.14 -16.90
N GLU A 697 -24.55 -6.52 -17.88
CA GLU A 697 -25.30 -5.27 -17.68
C GLU A 697 -26.41 -5.42 -16.63
N GLU A 698 -27.12 -6.55 -16.64
CA GLU A 698 -28.14 -6.86 -15.64
C GLU A 698 -27.52 -7.04 -14.24
N LEU A 699 -26.38 -7.73 -14.14
CA LEU A 699 -25.64 -7.89 -12.88
C LEU A 699 -25.10 -6.57 -12.32
N TYR A 700 -24.54 -5.69 -13.16
CA TYR A 700 -24.06 -4.38 -12.71
C TYR A 700 -25.19 -3.51 -12.18
N THR A 701 -26.36 -3.56 -12.82
CA THR A 701 -27.55 -2.85 -12.37
C THR A 701 -27.98 -3.32 -10.98
N VAL A 702 -28.09 -4.64 -10.79
CA VAL A 702 -28.46 -5.24 -9.49
C VAL A 702 -27.40 -4.93 -8.41
N ASN A 703 -26.12 -4.98 -8.76
CA ASN A 703 -25.06 -4.67 -7.82
C ASN A 703 -25.08 -3.20 -7.40
N SER A 704 -25.31 -2.28 -8.34
CA SER A 704 -25.49 -0.86 -8.03
C SER A 704 -26.68 -0.62 -7.10
N GLU A 705 -27.79 -1.34 -7.28
CA GLU A 705 -28.94 -1.27 -6.38
C GLU A 705 -28.60 -1.78 -4.97
N TYR A 706 -27.82 -2.86 -4.87
CA TYR A 706 -27.32 -3.36 -3.59
C TYR A 706 -26.36 -2.38 -2.89
N GLN A 707 -25.43 -1.78 -3.62
CA GLN A 707 -24.53 -0.77 -3.07
C GLN A 707 -25.30 0.43 -2.54
N SER A 708 -26.28 0.93 -3.31
CA SER A 708 -27.14 2.02 -2.84
C SER A 708 -27.90 1.67 -1.56
N LYS A 709 -28.39 0.43 -1.42
CA LYS A 709 -29.03 -0.02 -0.17
C LYS A 709 -28.05 -0.19 0.99
N LEU A 710 -26.81 -0.59 0.71
CA LEU A 710 -25.76 -0.65 1.73
C LEU A 710 -25.40 0.75 2.22
N ASP A 711 -25.27 1.72 1.31
CA ASP A 711 -24.99 3.12 1.65
C ASP A 711 -26.15 3.77 2.42
N GLU A 712 -27.39 3.49 2.04
CA GLU A 712 -28.56 3.94 2.81
C GLU A 712 -28.56 3.35 4.23
N MET A 713 -28.24 2.05 4.36
CA MET A 713 -28.12 1.38 5.66
C MET A 713 -26.95 1.91 6.50
N THR A 714 -25.81 2.24 5.89
CA THR A 714 -24.66 2.78 6.61
C THR A 714 -24.95 4.19 7.08
N HIS A 715 -25.59 5.03 6.26
CA HIS A 715 -26.07 6.36 6.65
C HIS A 715 -27.06 6.28 7.81
N VAL A 716 -28.07 5.42 7.73
CA VAL A 716 -29.04 5.24 8.82
C VAL A 716 -28.35 4.74 10.11
N ASN A 717 -27.35 3.86 10.00
CA ASN A 717 -26.58 3.42 11.17
C ASN A 717 -25.70 4.53 11.75
N MET A 718 -25.04 5.34 10.92
CA MET A 718 -24.25 6.49 11.38
C MET A 718 -25.15 7.53 12.05
N ASP A 719 -26.33 7.82 11.48
CA ASP A 719 -27.31 8.72 12.08
C ASP A 719 -27.81 8.16 13.41
N MET A 720 -28.08 6.85 13.49
CA MET A 720 -28.44 6.18 14.74
C MET A 720 -27.33 6.28 15.79
N ASP A 721 -26.08 6.03 15.41
CA ASP A 721 -24.94 6.13 16.34
C ASP A 721 -24.70 7.57 16.77
N ASN A 722 -24.84 8.54 15.87
CA ASN A 722 -24.79 9.96 16.19
C ASN A 722 -25.90 10.37 17.16
N LEU A 723 -27.13 9.89 16.95
CA LEU A 723 -28.24 10.14 17.89
C LEU A 723 -27.95 9.49 19.26
N LEU A 724 -27.48 8.25 19.29
CA LEU A 724 -27.14 7.55 20.54
C LEU A 724 -25.95 8.17 21.27
N ASN A 725 -25.02 8.81 20.56
CA ASN A 725 -23.86 9.49 21.14
C ASN A 725 -24.20 10.90 21.66
N ASN A 726 -25.12 11.61 21.00
CA ASN A 726 -25.51 12.97 21.37
C ASN A 726 -26.63 13.04 22.42
N VAL A 727 -27.38 11.96 22.62
CA VAL A 727 -28.39 11.88 23.69
C VAL A 727 -27.71 11.47 24.99
N GLU A 728 -27.75 12.33 26.01
CA GLU A 728 -27.20 12.08 27.37
C GLU A 728 -27.97 11.02 28.18
N VAL A 729 -28.52 10.00 27.54
CA VAL A 729 -29.27 8.90 28.17
C VAL A 729 -28.44 7.64 28.08
N GLY A 730 -28.18 6.99 29.22
CA GLY A 730 -27.59 5.66 29.23
C GLY A 730 -28.62 4.62 28.81
N ALA A 731 -28.45 3.95 27.67
CA ALA A 731 -29.28 2.81 27.26
C ALA A 731 -28.47 1.52 27.11
N LEU A 732 -28.98 0.46 27.73
CA LEU A 732 -28.44 -0.90 27.71
C LEU A 732 -29.46 -1.83 27.04
N TYR A 733 -29.07 -2.44 25.93
CA TYR A 733 -29.90 -3.35 25.15
C TYR A 733 -29.50 -4.79 25.47
N LEU A 734 -30.48 -5.61 25.84
CA LEU A 734 -30.32 -7.02 26.16
C LEU A 734 -31.15 -7.87 25.20
N ASP A 735 -30.62 -9.02 24.76
CA ASP A 735 -31.38 -10.02 23.99
C ASP A 735 -32.28 -10.90 24.88
N ASP A 736 -32.94 -11.89 24.27
CA ASP A 736 -33.83 -12.84 24.94
C ASP A 736 -33.10 -13.83 25.88
N GLN A 737 -31.77 -13.93 25.79
CA GLN A 737 -30.93 -14.65 26.75
C GLN A 737 -30.18 -13.71 27.72
N PHE A 738 -30.59 -12.44 27.80
CA PHE A 738 -30.00 -11.40 28.64
C PHE A 738 -28.51 -11.13 28.37
N ARG A 739 -28.06 -11.31 27.13
CA ARG A 739 -26.73 -10.86 26.69
C ARG A 739 -26.78 -9.43 26.21
N ILE A 740 -25.70 -8.71 26.45
CA ILE A 740 -25.56 -7.31 26.07
C ILE A 740 -25.47 -7.22 24.54
N ARG A 741 -26.46 -6.63 23.89
CA ARG A 741 -26.50 -6.46 22.43
C ARG A 741 -25.86 -5.15 21.99
N LYS A 742 -26.11 -4.07 22.74
CA LYS A 742 -25.60 -2.72 22.47
C LYS A 742 -25.63 -1.90 23.75
N ILE A 743 -24.69 -0.97 23.89
CA ILE A 743 -24.68 0.03 24.96
C ILE A 743 -24.46 1.41 24.36
N THR A 744 -24.98 2.45 25.01
CA THR A 744 -24.67 3.85 24.68
C THR A 744 -23.42 4.32 25.44
N PRO A 745 -22.70 5.36 24.99
CA PRO A 745 -21.48 5.85 25.65
C PRO A 745 -21.65 6.31 27.11
N MET A 746 -22.89 6.58 27.54
CA MET A 746 -23.20 6.95 28.92
C MET A 746 -23.20 5.75 29.88
N ILE A 747 -23.44 4.52 29.40
CA ILE A 747 -23.53 3.31 30.25
C ILE A 747 -22.22 3.03 31.01
N PRO A 748 -21.03 3.06 30.39
CA PRO A 748 -19.76 2.89 31.12
C PRO A 748 -19.45 3.98 32.15
N ARG A 749 -20.10 5.14 32.05
CA ARG A 749 -19.93 6.26 33.00
C ARG A 749 -20.84 6.14 34.23
N ILE A 750 -21.94 5.40 34.11
CA ILE A 750 -23.00 5.26 35.13
C ILE A 750 -22.95 3.88 35.80
N THR A 751 -22.55 2.86 35.06
CA THR A 751 -22.55 1.44 35.47
C THR A 751 -21.16 0.85 35.28
N HIS A 752 -20.92 -0.36 35.80
CA HIS A 752 -19.65 -1.06 35.58
C HIS A 752 -19.57 -1.83 34.24
N VAL A 753 -20.50 -1.59 33.31
CA VAL A 753 -20.55 -2.27 32.01
C VAL A 753 -19.74 -1.49 30.98
N MET A 754 -18.76 -2.12 30.35
CA MET A 754 -17.86 -1.50 29.36
C MET A 754 -18.17 -1.98 27.93
N ASP A 755 -17.67 -1.27 26.91
CA ASP A 755 -17.90 -1.65 25.49
C ASP A 755 -17.38 -3.06 25.16
N VAL A 756 -16.33 -3.52 25.86
CA VAL A 756 -15.77 -4.88 25.72
C VAL A 756 -16.68 -5.99 26.26
N ASP A 757 -17.73 -5.64 27.00
CA ASP A 757 -18.69 -6.59 27.57
C ASP A 757 -19.89 -6.87 26.65
N VAL A 758 -19.99 -6.20 25.50
CA VAL A 758 -20.97 -6.52 24.46
C VAL A 758 -20.83 -8.00 24.03
N GLY A 759 -21.95 -8.73 24.02
CA GLY A 759 -22.04 -10.17 23.77
C GLY A 759 -21.99 -11.06 25.03
N ARG A 760 -21.61 -10.50 26.20
CA ARG A 760 -21.61 -11.24 27.47
C ARG A 760 -22.99 -11.24 28.13
N PRO A 761 -23.37 -12.31 28.86
CA PRO A 761 -24.55 -12.29 29.72
C PRO A 761 -24.41 -11.25 30.82
N ILE A 762 -25.40 -10.38 30.99
CA ILE A 762 -25.36 -9.30 32.01
C ILE A 762 -25.23 -9.86 33.43
N SER A 763 -25.70 -11.09 33.67
CA SER A 763 -25.67 -11.77 34.96
C SER A 763 -24.26 -11.99 35.54
N HIS A 764 -23.24 -12.04 34.67
CA HIS A 764 -21.82 -12.19 35.03
C HIS A 764 -21.16 -10.89 35.49
N LEU A 765 -21.87 -9.76 35.37
CA LEU A 765 -21.37 -8.43 35.71
C LEU A 765 -22.13 -7.88 36.92
N SER A 766 -21.49 -6.97 37.67
CA SER A 766 -22.18 -6.12 38.63
C SER A 766 -22.65 -4.86 37.90
N LEU A 767 -23.95 -4.58 37.88
CA LEU A 767 -24.48 -3.43 37.13
C LEU A 767 -24.15 -2.11 37.84
N MET A 768 -24.64 -1.94 39.07
CA MET A 768 -24.43 -0.74 39.89
C MET A 768 -24.65 -1.08 41.37
N ASP A 769 -23.78 -0.60 42.26
CA ASP A 769 -23.85 -0.96 43.69
C ASP A 769 -25.08 -0.38 44.40
N THR A 770 -25.60 0.75 43.91
CA THR A 770 -26.81 1.42 44.41
C THR A 770 -28.10 0.80 43.88
N TYR A 771 -28.03 -0.15 42.94
CA TYR A 771 -29.18 -0.85 42.39
C TYR A 771 -29.05 -2.38 42.58
N PRO A 772 -29.31 -2.94 43.77
CA PRO A 772 -29.09 -4.36 44.03
C PRO A 772 -30.11 -5.32 43.38
N ASN A 773 -31.38 -4.89 43.23
CA ASN A 773 -32.50 -5.75 42.78
C ASN A 773 -32.73 -5.74 41.25
N TRP A 774 -31.74 -5.30 40.49
CA TRP A 774 -31.86 -5.11 39.05
C TRP A 774 -32.10 -6.42 38.27
N LYS A 775 -31.60 -7.56 38.79
CA LYS A 775 -31.76 -8.88 38.15
C LYS A 775 -33.20 -9.35 38.20
N GLU A 776 -33.85 -9.21 39.35
CA GLU A 776 -35.25 -9.57 39.56
C GLU A 776 -36.16 -8.68 38.71
N ASP A 777 -35.86 -7.38 38.66
CA ASP A 777 -36.63 -6.40 37.90
C ASP A 777 -36.59 -6.68 36.37
N ILE A 778 -35.42 -7.05 35.80
CA ILE A 778 -35.31 -7.46 34.38
C ILE A 778 -36.12 -8.73 34.12
N GLN A 779 -36.02 -9.73 34.99
CA GLN A 779 -36.76 -10.99 34.85
C GLN A 779 -38.28 -10.78 34.95
N GLU A 780 -38.72 -9.89 35.84
CA GLU A 780 -40.13 -9.52 35.99
C GLU A 780 -40.67 -8.87 34.72
N VAL A 781 -39.94 -7.91 34.13
CA VAL A 781 -40.34 -7.25 32.88
C VAL A 781 -40.35 -8.24 31.71
N PHE A 782 -39.38 -9.16 31.64
CA PHE A 782 -39.35 -10.18 30.59
C PHE A 782 -40.57 -11.10 30.66
N ARG A 783 -40.93 -11.54 31.87
CA ARG A 783 -42.04 -12.47 32.11
C ARG A 783 -43.41 -11.81 31.97
N THR A 784 -43.60 -10.62 32.55
CA THR A 784 -44.89 -9.92 32.59
C THR A 784 -45.15 -9.10 31.34
N ARG A 785 -44.09 -8.77 30.57
CA ARG A 785 -44.10 -7.86 29.42
C ARG A 785 -44.61 -6.46 29.74
N GLN A 786 -44.66 -6.10 31.03
CA GLN A 786 -45.06 -4.78 31.48
C GLN A 786 -43.83 -3.90 31.76
N PRO A 787 -43.89 -2.60 31.41
CA PRO A 787 -42.83 -1.66 31.70
C PRO A 787 -42.66 -1.44 33.21
N LEU A 788 -41.41 -1.32 33.69
CA LEU A 788 -41.09 -1.04 35.09
C LEU A 788 -40.21 0.22 35.19
N ASP A 789 -40.51 1.09 36.15
CA ASP A 789 -39.72 2.28 36.48
C ASP A 789 -39.21 2.20 37.92
N ARG A 790 -37.91 2.47 38.12
CA ARG A 790 -37.24 2.48 39.42
C ARG A 790 -36.48 3.78 39.61
N GLU A 791 -36.61 4.37 40.79
CA GLU A 791 -35.84 5.54 41.20
C GLU A 791 -34.69 5.11 42.11
N ILE A 792 -33.49 5.57 41.80
CA ILE A 792 -32.25 5.15 42.48
C ILE A 792 -31.51 6.40 42.94
N SER A 793 -31.11 6.41 44.20
CA SER A 793 -30.40 7.53 44.82
C SER A 793 -28.93 7.17 45.03
N GLU A 794 -28.03 8.04 44.60
CA GLU A 794 -26.60 7.90 44.83
C GLU A 794 -26.17 8.65 46.10
N PRO A 795 -25.13 8.19 46.84
CA PRO A 795 -24.64 8.86 48.06
C PRO A 795 -24.18 10.31 47.87
N GLY A 796 -24.00 10.78 46.63
CA GLY A 796 -23.63 12.16 46.27
C GLY A 796 -24.80 13.09 45.95
N GLY A 797 -26.06 12.67 46.17
CA GLY A 797 -27.25 13.50 45.96
C GLY A 797 -27.81 13.52 44.52
N ARG A 798 -27.25 12.70 43.62
CA ARG A 798 -27.79 12.48 42.25
C ARG A 798 -28.90 11.44 42.26
N PHE A 799 -29.90 11.65 41.42
CA PHE A 799 -31.04 10.75 41.26
C PHE A 799 -31.12 10.20 39.84
N TRP A 800 -31.20 8.89 39.73
CA TRP A 800 -31.35 8.19 38.46
C TRP A 800 -32.74 7.58 38.36
N LEU A 801 -33.43 7.85 37.26
CA LEU A 801 -34.64 7.15 36.87
C LEU A 801 -34.27 6.04 35.90
N VAL A 802 -34.34 4.80 36.37
CA VAL A 802 -34.11 3.61 35.57
C VAL A 802 -35.44 3.09 35.03
N ARG A 803 -35.57 3.03 33.71
CA ARG A 803 -36.76 2.49 33.05
C ARG A 803 -36.40 1.22 32.32
N ILE A 804 -37.14 0.16 32.61
CA ILE A 804 -36.96 -1.16 31.99
C ILE A 804 -38.18 -1.42 31.11
N ARG A 805 -37.95 -1.72 29.84
CA ARG A 805 -38.99 -1.90 28.82
C ARG A 805 -38.69 -3.16 28.00
N PRO A 806 -39.72 -3.94 27.60
CA PRO A 806 -39.52 -5.06 26.68
C PRO A 806 -39.18 -4.52 25.28
N TYR A 807 -38.15 -5.08 24.65
CA TYR A 807 -37.80 -4.80 23.26
C TYR A 807 -38.75 -5.57 22.35
N ARG A 808 -39.56 -4.85 21.57
CA ARG A 808 -40.55 -5.45 20.65
C ARG A 808 -40.12 -5.23 19.21
N THR A 809 -40.21 -6.28 18.39
CA THR A 809 -40.05 -6.18 16.94
C THR A 809 -41.32 -5.70 16.26
N ASP A 810 -41.24 -5.41 14.96
CA ASP A 810 -42.36 -4.97 14.14
C ASP A 810 -43.53 -5.97 14.10
N TYR A 811 -43.24 -7.26 14.35
CA TYR A 811 -44.24 -8.33 14.50
C TYR A 811 -44.78 -8.48 15.93
N ASN A 812 -44.48 -7.52 16.82
CA ASN A 812 -44.87 -7.49 18.23
C ASN A 812 -44.32 -8.68 19.06
N ALA A 813 -43.27 -9.35 18.56
CA ALA A 813 -42.53 -10.36 19.31
C ALA A 813 -41.53 -9.66 20.25
N VAL A 814 -41.42 -10.16 21.49
CA VAL A 814 -40.47 -9.62 22.47
C VAL A 814 -39.15 -10.36 22.30
N GLU A 815 -38.13 -9.67 21.80
CA GLU A 815 -36.80 -10.24 21.51
C GLU A 815 -35.72 -9.78 22.51
N GLY A 816 -36.13 -9.15 23.61
CA GLY A 816 -35.20 -8.71 24.64
C GLY A 816 -35.74 -7.62 25.56
N ILE A 817 -34.82 -6.88 26.19
CA ILE A 817 -35.11 -5.80 27.14
C ILE A 817 -34.23 -4.59 26.85
N ILE A 818 -34.80 -3.40 26.99
CA ILE A 818 -34.06 -2.15 27.03
C ILE A 818 -34.12 -1.60 28.46
N MET A 819 -32.97 -1.26 29.02
CA MET A 819 -32.86 -0.46 30.23
C MET A 819 -32.33 0.93 29.88
N THR A 820 -33.02 1.97 30.32
CA THR A 820 -32.57 3.36 30.16
C THR A 820 -32.36 4.02 31.51
N PHE A 821 -31.24 4.73 31.66
CA PHE A 821 -30.81 5.48 32.82
C PHE A 821 -30.86 6.96 32.48
N VAL A 822 -31.77 7.69 33.12
CA VAL A 822 -31.94 9.13 32.93
C VAL A 822 -31.65 9.83 34.24
N GLU A 823 -30.75 10.81 34.23
CA GLU A 823 -30.54 11.66 35.40
C GLU A 823 -31.79 12.52 35.60
N ALA A 824 -32.41 12.40 36.78
CA ALA A 824 -33.63 13.11 37.15
C ALA A 824 -33.39 14.05 38.33
N THR A 825 -32.14 14.43 38.60
CA THR A 825 -31.75 15.29 39.73
C THR A 825 -32.46 16.64 39.68
N GLU A 826 -32.38 17.38 38.57
CA GLU A 826 -33.05 18.67 38.40
C GLU A 826 -34.57 18.55 38.39
N LEU A 827 -35.11 17.53 37.72
CA LEU A 827 -36.55 17.28 37.69
C LEU A 827 -37.10 16.96 39.08
N ARG A 828 -36.35 16.26 39.93
CA ARG A 828 -36.74 15.98 41.32
C ARG A 828 -36.59 17.20 42.20
N MET A 829 -35.53 18.01 42.02
CA MET A 829 -35.38 19.29 42.72
C MET A 829 -36.48 20.28 42.31
N MET A 830 -36.84 20.35 41.03
CA MET A 830 -37.94 21.16 40.52
C MET A 830 -39.30 20.61 40.95
N LYS A 831 -39.51 19.29 40.98
CA LYS A 831 -40.74 18.69 41.51
C LYS A 831 -40.85 19.00 43.00
N ASN A 832 -39.80 18.82 43.78
CA ASN A 832 -39.80 19.18 45.20
C ASN A 832 -39.98 20.69 45.42
N SER A 833 -39.39 21.54 44.57
CA SER A 833 -39.56 23.00 44.66
C SER A 833 -40.92 23.46 44.16
N THR A 834 -41.54 22.79 43.19
CA THR A 834 -42.92 23.05 42.74
C THR A 834 -43.94 22.45 43.68
N PHE A 835 -43.69 21.34 44.37
CA PHE A 835 -44.52 20.89 45.49
C PHE A 835 -44.38 21.85 46.68
N ALA A 836 -43.18 22.35 46.96
CA ALA A 836 -42.96 23.37 47.97
C ALA A 836 -43.62 24.71 47.58
N ASN A 837 -43.50 25.15 46.33
CA ASN A 837 -44.09 26.39 45.80
C ASN A 837 -45.60 26.27 45.55
N ALA A 838 -46.10 25.10 45.15
CA ALA A 838 -47.54 24.82 45.07
C ALA A 838 -48.12 24.75 46.47
N GLY A 839 -47.42 24.16 47.44
CA GLY A 839 -47.74 24.27 48.86
C GLY A 839 -47.71 25.72 49.35
N LEU A 840 -46.70 26.51 48.93
CA LEU A 840 -46.58 27.93 49.24
C LEU A 840 -47.68 28.77 48.58
N LEU A 841 -48.11 28.44 47.35
CA LEU A 841 -49.16 29.10 46.60
C LEU A 841 -50.55 28.66 47.08
N TYR A 842 -50.74 27.41 47.49
CA TYR A 842 -51.95 26.95 48.16
C TYR A 842 -52.08 27.64 49.53
N TRP A 843 -50.97 27.74 50.28
CA TRP A 843 -50.89 28.48 51.53
C TRP A 843 -51.11 29.98 51.33
N GLN A 844 -50.50 30.60 50.30
CA GLN A 844 -50.75 32.00 49.94
C GLN A 844 -52.17 32.21 49.41
N ARG A 845 -52.80 31.23 48.75
CA ARG A 845 -54.18 31.34 48.26
C ARG A 845 -55.22 31.12 49.37
N GLU A 846 -54.97 30.21 50.31
CA GLU A 846 -55.79 30.02 51.51
C GLU A 846 -55.64 31.17 52.52
N ASN A 847 -54.45 31.78 52.59
CA ASN A 847 -54.12 32.85 53.54
C ASN A 847 -54.01 34.25 52.93
N SER A 848 -54.23 34.43 51.61
CA SER A 848 -54.47 35.75 50.97
C SER A 848 -55.91 36.23 51.17
N GLN A 849 -56.76 35.41 51.78
CA GLN A 849 -57.97 35.91 52.41
C GLN A 849 -57.54 36.70 53.64
N VAL A 850 -57.65 38.03 53.55
CA VAL A 850 -57.27 38.99 54.59
C VAL A 850 -57.90 38.55 55.91
N LEU A 851 -57.07 38.05 56.83
CA LEU A 851 -57.44 37.82 58.22
C LEU A 851 -57.56 39.19 58.89
N GLN A 852 -58.75 39.53 59.33
CA GLN A 852 -58.99 40.69 60.18
C GLN A 852 -59.25 40.20 61.59
N TRP A 853 -58.62 40.86 62.57
CA TRP A 853 -58.91 40.59 63.97
C TRP A 853 -59.46 41.84 64.63
N ARG A 854 -60.37 41.64 65.58
CA ARG A 854 -60.96 42.69 66.41
C ARG A 854 -60.82 42.28 67.86
N TYR A 855 -60.18 43.14 68.65
CA TYR A 855 -60.08 42.99 70.08
C TYR A 855 -60.95 44.02 70.79
N ARG A 856 -61.89 43.50 71.58
CA ARG A 856 -62.81 44.27 72.39
C ARG A 856 -62.26 44.44 73.79
N THR A 857 -61.99 45.68 74.18
CA THR A 857 -61.28 45.98 75.44
C THR A 857 -62.14 45.80 76.69
N ASP A 858 -63.47 45.75 76.54
CA ASP A 858 -64.47 45.66 77.61
C ASP A 858 -64.70 44.23 78.12
N ILE A 859 -64.66 43.26 77.21
CA ILE A 859 -64.87 41.84 77.50
C ILE A 859 -63.61 41.00 77.28
N HIS A 860 -62.48 41.67 77.02
CA HIS A 860 -61.19 41.04 76.75
C HIS A 860 -61.26 39.96 75.67
N LEU A 861 -62.09 40.20 74.65
CA LEU A 861 -62.41 39.22 73.64
C LEU A 861 -61.64 39.51 72.36
N CYS A 862 -60.83 38.56 71.90
CA CYS A 862 -60.21 38.61 70.58
C CYS A 862 -61.03 37.76 69.60
N THR A 863 -61.48 38.36 68.50
CA THR A 863 -62.20 37.66 67.43
C THR A 863 -61.45 37.81 66.12
N ILE A 864 -61.13 36.69 65.46
CA ILE A 864 -60.44 36.65 64.16
C ILE A 864 -61.45 36.18 63.11
N TYR A 865 -61.60 36.91 62.01
CA TYR A 865 -62.49 36.59 60.91
C TYR A 865 -61.77 36.63 59.56
N LYS A 866 -62.21 35.76 58.65
CA LYS A 866 -61.68 35.58 57.30
C LYS A 866 -62.54 36.37 56.32
N THR A 867 -61.96 37.30 55.56
CA THR A 867 -62.72 38.12 54.60
C THR A 867 -62.41 37.72 53.16
N GLY A 868 -63.38 37.11 52.46
CA GLY A 868 -63.27 36.80 51.03
C GLY A 868 -64.23 35.71 50.52
N GLY A 869 -65.47 36.09 50.19
CA GLY A 869 -66.29 35.45 49.14
C GLY A 869 -66.82 34.00 49.32
N PHE A 870 -66.51 33.29 50.40
CA PHE A 870 -67.12 32.00 50.75
C PHE A 870 -67.33 31.93 52.29
N ASP A 871 -68.33 31.17 52.73
CA ASP A 871 -68.90 31.15 54.09
C ASP A 871 -67.89 31.23 55.25
N VAL A 872 -68.25 32.03 56.25
CA VAL A 872 -67.49 32.25 57.49
C VAL A 872 -67.72 31.07 58.44
N GLU A 873 -66.88 30.03 58.38
CA GLU A 873 -67.15 28.82 59.18
C GLU A 873 -66.46 28.76 60.56
N LYS A 874 -65.58 29.69 60.97
CA LYS A 874 -65.07 29.69 62.36
C LYS A 874 -64.80 31.09 62.92
N GLU A 875 -65.60 31.50 63.90
CA GLU A 875 -65.23 32.49 64.90
C GLU A 875 -64.37 31.80 65.97
N PHE A 876 -63.09 32.14 66.04
CA PHE A 876 -62.26 31.77 67.19
C PHE A 876 -62.37 32.88 68.23
N THR A 877 -62.92 32.52 69.37
CA THR A 877 -62.97 33.37 70.56
C THR A 877 -61.84 32.93 71.45
N VAL A 878 -60.78 33.72 71.51
CA VAL A 878 -59.55 33.36 72.23
C VAL A 878 -59.39 34.33 73.40
N SER A 879 -59.10 33.83 74.60
CA SER A 879 -58.80 34.71 75.73
C SER A 879 -57.51 35.50 75.47
N PRO A 880 -57.29 36.65 76.11
CA PRO A 880 -56.07 37.42 75.91
C PRO A 880 -54.82 36.59 76.22
N GLU A 881 -54.87 35.74 77.27
CA GLU A 881 -53.73 34.91 77.66
C GLU A 881 -53.36 33.91 76.57
N GLU A 882 -54.34 33.23 75.98
CA GLU A 882 -54.13 32.28 74.88
C GLU A 882 -53.58 32.95 73.61
N PHE A 883 -54.01 34.19 73.32
CA PHE A 883 -53.43 34.97 72.23
C PHE A 883 -51.97 35.32 72.51
N TYR A 884 -51.63 35.77 73.72
CA TYR A 884 -50.23 36.05 74.08
C TYR A 884 -49.38 34.78 74.10
N GLU A 885 -49.93 33.62 74.49
CA GLU A 885 -49.24 32.34 74.45
C GLU A 885 -48.91 31.88 73.01
N SER A 886 -49.74 32.26 72.04
CA SER A 886 -49.49 31.97 70.62
C SER A 886 -48.35 32.80 70.01
N LEU A 887 -47.90 33.86 70.68
CA LEU A 887 -46.77 34.70 70.25
C LEU A 887 -45.42 34.13 70.74
N GLN A 888 -44.35 34.31 69.97
CA GLN A 888 -42.99 34.01 70.43
C GLN A 888 -42.65 34.82 71.69
N GLU A 889 -42.00 34.18 72.67
CA GLU A 889 -41.70 34.76 73.98
C GLU A 889 -41.01 36.13 73.93
N ASP A 890 -40.06 36.32 73.01
CA ASP A 890 -39.31 37.58 72.85
C ASP A 890 -40.20 38.76 72.41
N ASP A 891 -41.26 38.51 71.65
CA ASP A 891 -42.10 39.55 71.07
C ASP A 891 -43.28 39.93 72.00
N ARG A 892 -43.63 39.06 72.97
CA ARG A 892 -44.77 39.25 73.88
C ARG A 892 -44.70 40.56 74.64
N THR A 893 -43.53 40.87 75.22
CA THR A 893 -43.35 42.03 76.09
C THR A 893 -43.50 43.35 75.33
N HIS A 894 -43.00 43.40 74.09
CA HIS A 894 -43.08 44.56 73.20
C HIS A 894 -44.50 44.80 72.68
N ILE A 895 -45.24 43.73 72.39
CA ILE A 895 -46.62 43.82 71.91
C ILE A 895 -47.55 44.26 73.04
N ILE A 896 -47.39 43.71 74.25
CA ILE A 896 -48.17 44.11 75.43
C ILE A 896 -47.94 45.59 75.77
N SER A 897 -46.69 46.08 75.67
CA SER A 897 -46.40 47.49 75.95
C SER A 897 -46.98 48.41 74.87
N ALA A 898 -46.86 48.05 73.59
CA ALA A 898 -47.36 48.88 72.50
C ALA A 898 -48.90 48.94 72.44
N LEU A 899 -49.59 47.84 72.77
CA LEU A 899 -51.06 47.82 72.89
C LEU A 899 -51.55 48.63 74.10
N LYS A 900 -50.82 48.63 75.22
CA LYS A 900 -51.10 49.50 76.38
C LYS A 900 -50.88 50.97 76.04
N GLU A 901 -49.79 51.31 75.34
CA GLU A 901 -49.51 52.68 74.91
C GLU A 901 -50.61 53.20 73.96
N LEU A 902 -51.08 52.39 73.00
CA LEU A 902 -52.14 52.79 72.07
C LEU A 902 -53.49 53.02 72.77
N ARG A 903 -53.74 52.32 73.89
CA ARG A 903 -54.94 52.50 74.72
C ARG A 903 -54.89 53.81 75.51
N GLU A 904 -53.72 54.18 76.01
CA GLU A 904 -53.51 55.30 76.93
C GLU A 904 -53.14 56.62 76.22
N THR A 905 -52.81 56.57 74.92
CA THR A 905 -52.50 57.75 74.09
C THR A 905 -53.56 58.03 73.01
N ASP A 906 -53.59 59.26 72.48
CA ASP A 906 -54.47 59.70 71.37
C ASP A 906 -54.00 59.22 69.98
N LYS A 907 -53.08 58.25 69.91
CA LYS A 907 -52.63 57.68 68.65
C LYS A 907 -53.74 56.83 68.02
N LYS A 908 -54.06 57.11 66.74
CA LYS A 908 -55.12 56.42 65.98
C LYS A 908 -54.71 55.07 65.40
N SER A 909 -53.40 54.80 65.29
CA SER A 909 -52.88 53.53 64.81
C SER A 909 -51.42 53.33 65.23
N CYS A 910 -50.99 52.07 65.36
CA CYS A 910 -49.59 51.68 65.40
C CYS A 910 -49.37 50.48 64.47
N GLU A 911 -48.17 50.39 63.92
CA GLU A 911 -47.74 49.21 63.17
C GLU A 911 -46.91 48.34 64.10
N LEU A 912 -47.26 47.06 64.20
CA LEU A 912 -46.64 46.09 65.09
C LEU A 912 -46.18 44.88 64.30
N THR A 913 -44.96 44.44 64.54
CA THR A 913 -44.44 43.20 63.95
C THR A 913 -44.42 42.13 65.02
N CYS A 914 -44.97 40.94 64.71
CA CYS A 914 -44.99 39.84 65.67
C CYS A 914 -44.75 38.49 65.03
N ARG A 915 -44.10 37.58 65.76
CA ARG A 915 -44.04 36.17 65.38
C ARG A 915 -45.14 35.39 66.05
N LEU A 916 -45.99 34.76 65.25
CA LEU A 916 -47.08 33.93 65.73
C LEU A 916 -46.76 32.47 65.44
N LYS A 917 -46.92 31.61 66.45
CA LYS A 917 -46.63 30.19 66.41
C LYS A 917 -47.78 29.46 65.72
N HIS A 918 -47.86 29.59 64.40
CA HIS A 918 -48.81 28.85 63.58
C HIS A 918 -48.08 27.70 62.87
N THR A 919 -48.54 26.47 63.09
CA THR A 919 -48.05 25.29 62.39
C THR A 919 -49.13 24.90 61.38
N SER A 920 -48.85 25.06 60.08
CA SER A 920 -49.76 24.49 59.06
C SER A 920 -49.78 22.96 59.16
N GLU A 921 -50.75 22.30 58.53
CA GLU A 921 -50.79 20.82 58.41
C GLU A 921 -49.52 20.25 57.71
N TYR A 922 -48.72 21.11 57.07
CA TYR A 922 -47.45 20.80 56.42
C TYR A 922 -46.20 21.28 57.20
N GLY A 923 -46.33 21.70 58.46
CA GLY A 923 -45.21 21.99 59.35
C GLY A 923 -44.51 23.35 59.17
N LEU A 924 -45.03 24.23 58.30
CA LEU A 924 -44.44 25.55 58.02
C LEU A 924 -44.72 26.57 59.13
N LYS A 925 -43.68 27.34 59.53
CA LYS A 925 -43.71 28.47 60.47
C LYS A 925 -43.41 29.78 59.74
N GLY A 926 -44.06 30.89 60.09
CA GLY A 926 -43.89 32.19 59.39
C GLY A 926 -44.06 33.43 60.29
N TRP A 927 -43.68 34.58 59.75
CA TRP A 927 -43.74 35.91 60.39
C TRP A 927 -45.03 36.64 59.99
N ILE A 928 -45.68 37.33 60.93
CA ILE A 928 -46.92 38.07 60.68
C ILE A 928 -46.72 39.55 61.03
N TYR A 929 -46.90 40.42 60.04
CA TYR A 929 -46.92 41.87 60.25
C TYR A 929 -48.36 42.31 60.52
N LEU A 930 -48.58 43.00 61.65
CA LEU A 930 -49.90 43.44 62.11
C LEU A 930 -49.95 44.97 62.17
N GLN A 931 -50.76 45.57 61.30
CA GLN A 931 -51.10 46.98 61.47
C GLN A 931 -52.34 47.11 62.35
N VAL A 932 -52.24 47.85 63.45
CA VAL A 932 -53.29 47.99 64.46
C VAL A 932 -53.86 49.41 64.45
N TYR A 933 -55.18 49.50 64.36
CA TYR A 933 -55.93 50.74 64.35
C TYR A 933 -56.80 50.85 65.60
N LYS A 934 -56.80 52.03 66.22
CA LYS A 934 -57.70 52.41 67.30
C LYS A 934 -58.98 52.96 66.66
N LEU A 935 -60.10 52.29 66.88
CA LEU A 935 -61.41 52.76 66.40
C LEU A 935 -62.03 53.67 67.46
N GLU A 936 -62.14 54.96 67.14
CA GLU A 936 -62.90 55.94 67.94
C GLU A 936 -64.35 56.04 67.44
N GLN A 937 -65.31 55.97 68.35
CA GLN A 937 -66.74 55.92 68.01
C GLN A 937 -67.27 57.18 67.31
N LYS A 938 -68.24 56.98 66.41
CA LYS A 938 -69.31 57.95 66.14
C LYS A 938 -70.56 57.56 66.94
N GLU A 939 -71.27 58.58 67.42
CA GLU A 939 -72.40 58.56 68.37
C GLU A 939 -73.34 57.33 68.26
N GLY A 940 -73.43 56.57 69.36
CA GLY A 940 -74.36 55.44 69.51
C GLY A 940 -73.71 54.23 70.21
N GLY A 941 -73.56 54.32 71.53
CA GLY A 941 -73.15 53.28 72.50
C GLY A 941 -72.50 51.98 71.96
N GLY A 942 -71.17 51.90 72.01
CA GLY A 942 -70.41 50.68 71.67
C GLY A 942 -68.88 50.83 71.87
N THR A 943 -68.31 50.04 72.77
CA THR A 943 -66.95 50.07 73.32
C THR A 943 -65.73 50.25 72.38
N ASN A 944 -64.63 50.78 72.94
CA ASN A 944 -63.32 50.91 72.27
C ASN A 944 -62.84 49.54 71.76
N ALA A 945 -62.54 49.46 70.48
CA ALA A 945 -62.03 48.25 69.85
C ALA A 945 -60.73 48.54 69.11
N LEU A 946 -59.79 47.60 69.21
CA LEU A 946 -58.58 47.58 68.39
C LEU A 946 -58.84 46.65 67.23
N GLN A 947 -58.59 47.11 66.00
CA GLN A 947 -58.74 46.29 64.81
C GLN A 947 -57.43 46.28 64.05
N GLY A 948 -57.03 45.15 63.49
CA GLY A 948 -55.83 45.08 62.67
C GLY A 948 -55.95 44.18 61.46
N THR A 949 -55.06 44.42 60.50
CA THR A 949 -54.95 43.66 59.25
C THR A 949 -53.56 43.06 59.17
N VAL A 950 -53.49 41.80 58.71
CA VAL A 950 -52.21 41.16 58.37
C VAL A 950 -51.72 41.76 57.05
N THR A 951 -50.57 42.43 57.08
CA THR A 951 -50.03 43.18 55.92
C THR A 951 -49.03 42.38 55.09
N SER A 952 -48.28 41.45 55.68
CA SER A 952 -47.47 40.48 54.95
C SER A 952 -47.21 39.20 55.77
N LEU A 953 -46.93 38.12 55.06
CA LEU A 953 -46.64 36.78 55.56
C LEU A 953 -45.33 36.30 54.93
N GLU A 954 -44.26 36.24 55.72
CA GLU A 954 -42.96 35.73 55.25
C GLU A 954 -42.71 34.33 55.83
N PRO A 955 -42.35 33.33 55.02
CA PRO A 955 -41.91 32.04 55.55
C PRO A 955 -40.59 32.25 56.32
N ALA A 956 -40.43 31.61 57.48
CA ALA A 956 -39.15 31.62 58.17
C ALA A 956 -38.12 30.91 57.27
N VAL A 957 -37.20 31.68 56.68
CA VAL A 957 -36.08 31.13 55.91
C VAL A 957 -35.31 30.18 56.83
N PRO A 958 -35.00 28.94 56.42
CA PRO A 958 -34.24 28.02 57.24
C PRO A 958 -32.76 28.43 57.22
N GLN A 959 -32.39 29.49 57.94
CA GLN A 959 -30.99 29.86 58.17
C GLN A 959 -30.35 29.20 59.40
N GLU A 960 -31.09 28.36 60.14
CA GLU A 960 -30.56 27.67 61.33
C GLU A 960 -30.50 26.12 61.23
N ALA A 961 -30.82 25.53 60.08
CA ALA A 961 -30.64 24.08 59.89
C ALA A 961 -29.19 23.68 59.51
N ALA A 962 -28.33 24.65 59.16
CA ALA A 962 -26.92 24.39 58.83
C ALA A 962 -25.96 24.39 60.04
N ALA A 963 -26.45 24.62 61.26
CA ALA A 963 -25.62 24.74 62.46
C ALA A 963 -25.80 23.60 63.50
N GLN A 964 -26.60 22.57 63.21
CA GLN A 964 -26.83 21.45 64.14
C GLN A 964 -26.27 20.08 63.69
N GLU A 965 -25.54 19.99 62.57
CA GLU A 965 -24.79 18.77 62.20
C GLU A 965 -23.26 18.91 62.29
N THR A 966 -22.75 19.99 62.88
CA THR A 966 -21.32 20.21 63.14
C THR A 966 -20.89 19.95 64.58
N VAL A 967 -21.67 19.19 65.37
CA VAL A 967 -21.28 18.69 66.71
C VAL A 967 -21.61 17.20 66.85
N ALA A 968 -21.06 16.37 65.96
CA ALA A 968 -21.01 14.92 66.14
C ALA A 968 -19.77 14.30 65.47
N SER A 969 -18.61 14.95 65.56
CA SER A 969 -17.33 14.33 65.14
C SER A 969 -16.11 14.89 65.87
N GLN A 970 -16.13 14.90 67.21
CA GLN A 970 -14.90 14.98 68.01
C GLN A 970 -15.02 14.08 69.24
N ALA A 971 -14.55 12.84 69.11
CA ALA A 971 -14.05 12.05 70.23
C ALA A 971 -12.71 11.44 69.78
N PRO A 972 -11.60 11.63 70.53
CA PRO A 972 -10.26 11.23 70.10
C PRO A 972 -10.05 9.73 70.24
N ALA A 973 -9.47 9.13 69.20
CA ALA A 973 -8.96 7.77 69.21
C ALA A 973 -7.81 7.66 70.22
N VAL A 974 -8.00 6.81 71.23
CA VAL A 974 -6.95 6.36 72.14
C VAL A 974 -5.99 5.47 71.36
N SER A 975 -4.73 5.91 71.33
CA SER A 975 -3.55 5.15 70.95
C SER A 975 -3.43 3.85 71.75
N LYS A 976 -3.36 2.71 71.06
CA LYS A 976 -2.65 1.53 71.54
C LYS A 976 -1.68 1.04 70.47
N GLU A 977 -0.42 1.34 70.76
CA GLU A 977 0.79 0.58 70.50
C GLU A 977 0.66 -0.68 69.63
N THR A 978 1.46 -0.73 68.57
CA THR A 978 2.29 -1.91 68.31
C THR A 978 3.57 -1.48 67.60
N LYS A 979 4.67 -1.48 68.36
CA LYS A 979 6.04 -1.55 67.86
C LYS A 979 6.30 -2.99 67.41
N SER A 980 7.03 -3.11 66.31
CA SER A 980 7.99 -4.16 65.96
C SER A 980 8.17 -5.35 66.93
N ALA A 981 8.00 -6.57 66.45
CA ALA A 981 9.07 -7.58 66.30
C ALA A 981 8.47 -8.91 65.82
N ASP A 982 9.27 -9.62 65.02
CA ASP A 982 9.10 -10.90 64.30
C ASP A 982 8.19 -10.94 63.06
#